data_AF-A0A5C5ZX43-F1
#
_entry.id   AF-A0A5C5ZX43-F1
#
_cell.length_a   1.000
_cell.length_b   1.000
_cell.length_c   1.000
_cell.angle_alpha   90.00
_cell.angle_beta   90.00
_cell.angle_gamma   90.00
#
_symmetry.space_group_name_H-M   'P 1'
#
loop_
_entity.id
_entity.type
_entity.pdbx_description
1 polymer ?
#
loop_
_entity_poly.entity_id
_entity_poly.type
_entity_poly.pdbx_seq_one_letter_code
_entity_poly.pdbx_strand_id
1 'polypeptide(L)'
;MQFLDECSPASVRLLQGLAAASSHRIRIIAIEHFERLTGGGANQPEAWLDKLPPETTNAILRTNFPEVPEETRERIVILSDGYIRFAALICRNESGLNLSDLTQTIQSVSQWVDHYLDDDVDCDLVGAIALFSRVGFRDEFRGELESLSDLTSTPIREIERRVEKIRNRTGFVTQQGQFWYVTPELIAPEMFRRGWRAFAENDLDSFVRTLPPPMLEQFKRRVEHYGGKEVAARVADYFRGLMVTLSIDDLLDADVVEFMVSIVKLDPSRYVHRIADLVENSSAEDIGKIGTQLGSGSWGPRRHLVWMFEKMALFPEFFLDAERALFKLASTETEDHIGNNATKIWATLWQIYFSNTSLPFDERLTVLKRRFDSPMSLGLCELAIDAMIGRTGGGPVPPPFYAGRPVPDVWSPQSRENERQYVEKEFASSPRHTMGLVEVIGNKMDLFSRILTSIENDELSSVDVVRLAYNFGGQPLPPEASLRLLESFACDDARFDREANWMVRLIHHLIMANRHGEAEQDILASPAFRVIARETLQKALPQLDRHSVGEWCQIGSRLIQRGDLECFKLFEEALGSDDPTLCRKSLTSLEELAEGYPVEVMDCFGRALAGDSGMYLRVHNCDSLLSALPKRVVLDWCDGKTTNEVKMIARHMPPPYQAGTSMNVPEVLDEFLISYGSDEIVAELHAGKNSSGVWNGPLSPQLKDEAERLTSLLSHPNQWIYRYAALERDYLLAWAEREQIREANEAIQHRTK
;
A
#
# COMPACT_ATOMS: atom_id res chain seq x y z
N MET A 1 -0.60 39.22 -22.03
CA MET A 1 -0.11 38.84 -20.70
C MET A 1 -0.84 39.72 -19.71
N GLN A 2 -1.46 39.14 -18.68
CA GLN A 2 -2.18 39.85 -17.62
C GLN A 2 -1.46 39.62 -16.30
N PHE A 3 -1.28 40.68 -15.52
CA PHE A 3 -0.70 40.63 -14.19
C PHE A 3 -1.84 40.77 -13.19
N LEU A 4 -1.86 39.86 -12.22
CA LEU A 4 -2.82 39.84 -11.13
C LEU A 4 -1.99 39.89 -9.85
N ASP A 5 -2.03 41.04 -9.19
CA ASP A 5 -1.35 41.24 -7.92
C ASP A 5 -2.24 40.71 -6.79
N GLU A 6 -1.61 40.13 -5.76
CA GLU A 6 -2.20 39.47 -4.58
C GLU A 6 -3.46 38.66 -4.83
N CYS A 7 -3.29 37.69 -5.72
CA CYS A 7 -4.33 36.78 -6.16
C CYS A 7 -4.38 35.55 -5.25
N SER A 8 -5.42 35.45 -4.41
CA SER A 8 -5.60 34.35 -3.47
C SER A 8 -5.51 32.95 -4.12
N PRO A 9 -5.17 31.90 -3.36
CA PRO A 9 -5.05 30.53 -3.87
C PRO A 9 -6.32 30.06 -4.60
N ALA A 10 -7.49 30.43 -4.07
CA ALA A 10 -8.79 30.11 -4.66
C ALA A 10 -9.05 30.87 -5.97
N SER A 11 -8.66 32.15 -6.03
CA SER A 11 -8.79 32.99 -7.22
C SER A 11 -7.90 32.49 -8.35
N VAL A 12 -6.66 32.09 -8.03
CA VAL A 12 -5.73 31.47 -8.99
C VAL A 12 -6.37 30.22 -9.60
N ARG A 13 -6.96 29.32 -8.80
CA ARG A 13 -7.62 28.10 -9.29
C ARG A 13 -8.83 28.39 -10.18
N LEU A 14 -9.66 29.36 -9.82
CA LEU A 14 -10.79 29.78 -10.64
C LEU A 14 -10.32 30.33 -12.00
N LEU A 15 -9.31 31.20 -11.96
CA LEU A 15 -8.72 31.81 -13.15
C LEU A 15 -8.02 30.79 -14.03
N GLN A 16 -7.40 29.75 -13.44
CA GLN A 16 -6.85 28.63 -14.20
C GLN A 16 -7.94 27.91 -15.00
N GLY A 17 -9.10 27.62 -14.38
CA GLY A 17 -10.23 27.00 -15.08
C GLY A 17 -10.75 27.86 -16.25
N LEU A 18 -10.87 29.17 -16.04
CA LEU A 18 -11.32 30.12 -17.06
C LEU A 18 -10.26 30.33 -18.18
N ALA A 19 -8.99 30.38 -17.81
CA ALA A 19 -7.89 30.64 -18.72
C ALA A 19 -7.45 29.39 -19.52
N ALA A 20 -7.76 28.18 -19.05
CA ALA A 20 -7.42 26.93 -19.74
C ALA A 20 -7.92 26.91 -21.19
N ALA A 21 -9.15 27.39 -21.43
CA ALA A 21 -9.75 27.48 -22.77
C ALA A 21 -9.07 28.51 -23.69
N SER A 22 -8.26 29.42 -23.14
CA SER A 22 -7.59 30.52 -23.86
C SER A 22 -6.08 30.59 -23.63
N SER A 23 -5.46 29.48 -23.20
CA SER A 23 -4.03 29.38 -22.84
C SER A 23 -3.06 29.79 -23.96
N HIS A 24 -3.47 29.69 -25.22
CA HIS A 24 -2.70 30.12 -26.39
C HIS A 24 -2.73 31.65 -26.64
N ARG A 25 -3.65 32.39 -26.01
CA ARG A 25 -3.82 33.86 -26.18
C ARG A 25 -3.54 34.65 -24.92
N ILE A 26 -3.77 34.08 -23.75
CA ILE A 26 -3.67 34.75 -22.47
C ILE A 26 -2.64 34.03 -21.60
N ARG A 27 -1.63 34.77 -21.14
CA ARG A 27 -0.74 34.36 -20.05
C ARG A 27 -1.09 35.18 -18.82
N ILE A 28 -1.28 34.53 -17.69
CA ILE A 28 -1.58 35.16 -16.40
C ILE A 28 -0.34 35.03 -15.53
N ILE A 29 0.09 36.12 -14.92
CA ILE A 29 1.11 36.15 -13.86
C ILE A 29 0.38 36.56 -12.59
N ALA A 30 0.26 35.64 -11.64
CA ALA A 30 -0.30 35.90 -10.32
C ALA A 30 0.83 36.13 -9.31
N ILE A 31 0.69 37.13 -8.47
CA ILE A 31 1.60 37.46 -7.36
C ILE A 31 0.80 37.28 -6.07
N GLU A 32 1.40 36.76 -5.00
CA GLU A 32 0.78 36.60 -3.67
C GLU A 32 1.85 36.79 -2.59
N HIS A 33 1.48 37.34 -1.42
CA HIS A 33 2.40 37.61 -0.31
C HIS A 33 2.37 36.59 0.83
N PHE A 34 1.34 35.74 0.96
CA PHE A 34 1.07 35.06 2.24
C PHE A 34 1.08 33.53 2.22
N GLU A 35 0.68 32.88 1.13
CA GLU A 35 0.55 31.42 1.09
C GLU A 35 1.17 30.84 -0.17
N ARG A 36 2.07 29.86 0.02
CA ARG A 36 2.44 28.96 -1.08
C ARG A 36 1.23 28.07 -1.35
N LEU A 37 0.84 27.91 -2.62
CA LEU A 37 -0.23 27.03 -3.06
C LEU A 37 0.17 25.56 -2.88
N THR A 38 0.40 25.11 -1.64
CA THR A 38 0.70 23.71 -1.35
C THR A 38 -0.59 22.91 -1.34
N GLY A 39 -1.09 22.56 -2.53
CA GLY A 39 -2.19 21.61 -2.67
C GLY A 39 -2.96 21.78 -3.97
N GLY A 40 -2.85 20.78 -4.84
CA GLY A 40 -3.74 20.59 -5.99
C GLY A 40 -3.06 20.74 -7.35
N GLY A 41 -2.21 19.78 -7.72
CA GLY A 41 -2.01 19.35 -9.12
C GLY A 41 -1.59 20.40 -10.17
N ALA A 42 -1.10 21.57 -9.80
CA ALA A 42 -0.66 22.57 -10.77
C ALA A 42 0.77 22.28 -11.22
N ASN A 43 0.91 21.77 -12.44
CA ASN A 43 2.18 21.51 -13.13
C ASN A 43 2.88 22.82 -13.59
N GLN A 44 2.81 23.90 -12.82
CA GLN A 44 3.22 25.25 -13.23
C GLN A 44 4.42 25.77 -12.41
N PRO A 45 5.33 26.54 -13.03
CA PRO A 45 6.50 27.09 -12.36
C PRO A 45 6.11 28.25 -11.41
N GLU A 46 6.12 27.99 -10.10
CA GLU A 46 6.06 29.03 -9.07
C GLU A 46 7.45 29.60 -8.82
N ALA A 47 7.59 30.92 -8.86
CA ALA A 47 8.82 31.61 -8.50
C ALA A 47 8.63 32.35 -7.17
N TRP A 48 9.48 32.06 -6.20
CA TRP A 48 9.50 32.75 -4.90
C TRP A 48 10.52 33.89 -4.94
N LEU A 49 10.16 35.04 -4.36
CA LEU A 49 11.05 36.20 -4.25
C LEU A 49 11.52 36.33 -2.80
N ASP A 50 12.81 36.10 -2.58
CA ASP A 50 13.44 36.33 -1.29
C ASP A 50 13.73 37.82 -1.03
N LYS A 51 14.04 38.15 0.22
CA LYS A 51 14.55 39.47 0.60
C LYS A 51 15.77 39.83 -0.26
N LEU A 52 15.81 41.07 -0.75
CA LEU A 52 16.93 41.52 -1.58
C LEU A 52 18.22 41.59 -0.76
N PRO A 53 19.34 41.01 -1.23
CA PRO A 53 20.62 41.12 -0.56
C PRO A 53 21.02 42.59 -0.33
N PRO A 54 21.75 42.91 0.75
CA PRO A 54 22.17 44.27 1.05
C PRO A 54 22.89 44.97 -0.11
N GLU A 55 23.75 44.25 -0.83
CA GLU A 55 24.53 44.76 -1.95
C GLU A 55 23.61 45.12 -3.13
N THR A 56 22.60 44.29 -3.38
CA THR A 56 21.61 44.51 -4.45
C THR A 56 20.71 45.69 -4.09
N THR A 57 20.25 45.77 -2.84
CA THR A 57 19.45 46.89 -2.33
C THR A 57 20.22 48.19 -2.44
N ASN A 58 21.49 48.23 -2.00
CA ASN A 58 22.34 49.42 -2.11
C ASN A 58 22.57 49.83 -3.58
N ALA A 59 22.79 48.87 -4.48
CA ALA A 59 22.95 49.15 -5.91
C ALA A 59 21.68 49.78 -6.52
N ILE A 60 20.50 49.30 -6.14
CA ILE A 60 19.21 49.90 -6.56
C ILE A 60 19.09 51.32 -6.01
N LEU A 61 19.36 51.52 -4.72
CA LEU A 61 19.27 52.85 -4.11
C LEU A 61 20.27 53.84 -4.72
N ARG A 62 21.52 53.43 -4.95
CA ARG A 62 22.55 54.26 -5.59
C ARG A 62 22.14 54.71 -6.99
N THR A 63 21.43 53.85 -7.73
CA THR A 63 20.98 54.14 -9.10
C THR A 63 19.78 55.09 -9.11
N ASN A 64 18.84 54.92 -8.19
CA ASN A 64 17.57 55.66 -8.18
C ASN A 64 17.58 56.92 -7.30
N PHE A 65 18.49 56.99 -6.33
CA PHE A 65 18.68 58.08 -5.38
C PHE A 65 20.17 58.45 -5.29
N PRO A 66 20.78 58.91 -6.41
CA PRO A 66 22.20 59.27 -6.44
C PRO A 66 22.55 60.43 -5.49
N GLU A 67 21.58 61.29 -5.17
CA GLU A 67 21.68 62.42 -4.25
C GLU A 67 21.93 62.03 -2.79
N VAL A 68 21.49 60.83 -2.37
CA VAL A 68 21.67 60.35 -1.00
C VAL A 68 23.14 59.93 -0.77
N PRO A 69 23.85 60.39 0.28
CA PRO A 69 25.21 59.97 0.56
C PRO A 69 25.35 58.45 0.79
N GLU A 70 26.51 57.88 0.45
CA GLU A 70 26.77 56.44 0.54
C GLU A 70 26.61 55.88 1.96
N GLU A 71 27.19 56.55 2.96
CA GLU A 71 27.07 56.18 4.38
C GLU A 71 25.61 56.15 4.84
N THR A 72 24.78 57.07 4.34
CA THR A 72 23.35 57.13 4.65
C THR A 72 22.58 56.01 3.94
N ARG A 73 22.89 55.71 2.68
CA ARG A 73 22.30 54.56 1.97
C ARG A 73 22.62 53.24 2.65
N GLU A 74 23.85 53.03 3.12
CA GLU A 74 24.24 51.81 3.84
C GLU A 74 23.40 51.61 5.11
N ARG A 75 23.14 52.69 5.88
CA ARG A 75 22.24 52.64 7.03
C ARG A 75 20.80 52.29 6.64
N ILE A 76 20.30 52.90 5.57
CA ILE A 76 18.95 52.62 5.05
C ILE A 76 18.82 51.16 4.62
N VAL A 77 19.85 50.59 3.98
CA VAL A 77 19.90 49.18 3.56
C VAL A 77 19.78 48.25 4.77
N ILE A 78 20.56 48.52 5.83
CA ILE A 78 20.52 47.73 7.07
C ILE A 78 19.13 47.81 7.71
N LEU A 79 18.57 49.01 7.85
CA LEU A 79 17.27 49.23 8.48
C LEU A 79 16.10 48.66 7.69
N SER A 80 16.21 48.65 6.36
CA SER A 80 15.14 48.19 5.47
C SER A 80 15.14 46.68 5.28
N ASP A 81 16.19 45.96 5.69
CA ASP A 81 16.27 44.49 5.69
C ASP A 81 15.74 43.84 4.39
N GLY A 82 16.17 44.38 3.24
CA GLY A 82 15.78 43.89 1.91
C GLY A 82 14.42 44.35 1.38
N TYR A 83 13.64 45.13 2.14
CA TYR A 83 12.37 45.72 1.70
C TYR A 83 12.58 47.01 0.90
N ILE A 84 12.74 46.87 -0.42
CA ILE A 84 13.10 47.99 -1.31
C ILE A 84 12.10 49.15 -1.32
N ARG A 85 10.80 48.88 -1.16
CA ARG A 85 9.77 49.94 -1.08
C ARG A 85 9.97 50.82 0.15
N PHE A 86 10.33 50.22 1.29
CA PHE A 86 10.63 50.95 2.52
C PHE A 86 11.91 51.78 2.36
N ALA A 87 12.97 51.16 1.83
CA ALA A 87 14.23 51.84 1.57
C ALA A 87 14.04 53.06 0.65
N ALA A 88 13.28 52.89 -0.44
CA ALA A 88 12.94 53.96 -1.36
C ALA A 88 12.06 55.04 -0.72
N LEU A 89 11.16 54.68 0.21
CA LEU A 89 10.35 55.65 0.94
C LEU A 89 11.23 56.57 1.80
N ILE A 90 12.19 55.99 2.53
CA ILE A 90 13.13 56.77 3.35
C ILE A 90 13.92 57.74 2.49
N CYS A 91 14.39 57.31 1.31
CA CYS A 91 15.08 58.19 0.38
C CYS A 91 14.18 59.28 -0.25
N ARG A 92 12.88 59.02 -0.44
CA ARG A 92 11.95 59.94 -1.13
C ARG A 92 11.42 61.08 -0.27
N ASN A 93 11.22 60.87 1.03
CA ASN A 93 10.61 61.87 1.92
C ASN A 93 11.60 62.97 2.37
N GLU A 94 12.53 63.32 1.49
CA GLU A 94 13.66 64.25 1.66
C GLU A 94 13.30 65.75 1.70
N SER A 95 12.04 66.13 1.52
CA SER A 95 11.70 67.56 1.42
C SER A 95 11.70 68.25 2.79
N GLY A 96 12.90 68.47 3.37
CA GLY A 96 13.12 69.44 4.45
C GLY A 96 14.07 69.06 5.59
N LEU A 97 14.64 67.84 5.65
CA LEU A 97 15.46 67.38 6.80
C LEU A 97 16.80 66.79 6.36
N ASN A 98 17.82 66.90 7.22
CA ASN A 98 19.14 66.33 6.99
C ASN A 98 19.10 64.80 7.21
N LEU A 99 19.07 64.02 6.12
CA LEU A 99 18.92 62.56 6.14
C LEU A 99 20.02 61.84 6.95
N SER A 100 21.23 62.45 7.03
CA SER A 100 22.32 61.95 7.87
C SER A 100 21.99 61.98 9.35
N ASP A 101 21.29 63.01 9.82
CA ASP A 101 20.97 63.21 11.24
C ASP A 101 19.78 62.33 11.65
N LEU A 102 18.80 62.16 10.75
CA LEU A 102 17.65 61.28 10.93
C LEU A 102 18.06 59.82 11.03
N THR A 103 18.93 59.33 10.13
CA THR A 103 19.43 57.94 10.17
C THR A 103 20.39 57.66 11.33
N GLN A 104 20.94 58.70 11.98
CA GLN A 104 21.68 58.58 13.23
C GLN A 104 20.75 58.56 14.46
N THR A 105 19.63 59.29 14.40
CA THR A 105 18.68 59.43 15.52
C THR A 105 17.69 58.26 15.57
N ILE A 106 17.19 57.83 14.42
CA ILE A 106 16.21 56.76 14.27
C ILE A 106 16.95 55.44 14.04
N GLN A 107 16.88 54.56 15.02
CA GLN A 107 17.60 53.28 15.06
C GLN A 107 16.66 52.07 14.93
N SER A 108 15.34 52.30 14.80
CA SER A 108 14.34 51.23 14.73
C SER A 108 13.18 51.55 13.80
N VAL A 109 12.51 50.50 13.32
CA VAL A 109 11.30 50.59 12.49
C VAL A 109 10.17 51.33 13.22
N SER A 110 10.02 51.12 14.54
CA SER A 110 8.98 51.77 15.35
C SER A 110 9.12 53.29 15.36
N GLN A 111 10.36 53.79 15.51
CA GLN A 111 10.65 55.22 15.46
C GLN A 111 10.43 55.81 14.05
N TRP A 112 10.63 55.02 12.98
CA TRP A 112 10.28 55.43 11.62
C TRP A 112 8.77 55.52 11.42
N VAL A 113 8.00 54.58 11.97
CA VAL A 113 6.54 54.63 11.96
C VAL A 113 6.04 55.90 12.65
N ASP A 114 6.56 56.22 13.83
CA ASP A 114 6.21 57.43 14.59
C ASP A 114 6.54 58.73 13.84
N HIS A 115 7.58 58.72 13.01
CA HIS A 115 7.95 59.89 12.21
C HIS A 115 7.00 60.12 11.02
N TYR A 116 6.45 59.04 10.44
CA TYR A 116 5.67 59.11 9.21
C TYR A 116 4.15 59.20 9.42
N LEU A 117 3.65 58.81 10.59
CA LEU A 117 2.25 58.95 10.96
C LEU A 117 2.07 60.25 11.76
N ASP A 118 1.11 61.08 11.35
CA ASP A 118 1.04 62.48 11.78
C ASP A 118 0.47 62.68 13.18
N ASP A 119 -0.42 61.77 13.63
CA ASP A 119 -1.08 61.81 14.92
C ASP A 119 -1.47 60.40 15.41
N ASP A 120 -1.93 60.31 16.67
CA ASP A 120 -2.37 59.05 17.28
C ASP A 120 -3.52 58.39 16.49
N VAL A 121 -4.35 59.19 15.80
CA VAL A 121 -5.47 58.66 14.98
C VAL A 121 -4.94 57.93 13.75
N ASP A 122 -3.92 58.46 13.08
CA ASP A 122 -3.28 57.76 11.96
C ASP A 122 -2.59 56.47 12.41
N CYS A 123 -1.94 56.48 13.59
CA CYS A 123 -1.39 55.28 14.23
C CYS A 123 -2.49 54.23 14.52
N ASP A 124 -3.60 54.67 15.10
CA ASP A 124 -4.74 53.82 15.46
C ASP A 124 -5.40 53.22 14.22
N LEU A 125 -5.57 53.98 13.15
CA LEU A 125 -6.15 53.49 11.89
C LEU A 125 -5.27 52.43 11.24
N VAL A 126 -3.97 52.68 11.11
CA VAL A 126 -3.03 51.71 10.54
C VAL A 126 -2.92 50.48 11.46
N GLY A 127 -2.93 50.68 12.78
CA GLY A 127 -2.92 49.61 13.77
C GLY A 127 -4.18 48.75 13.69
N ALA A 128 -5.35 49.36 13.53
CA ALA A 128 -6.62 48.66 13.37
C ALA A 128 -6.67 47.85 12.08
N ILE A 129 -6.18 48.39 10.95
CA ILE A 129 -6.07 47.63 9.69
C ILE A 129 -5.06 46.49 9.85
N ALA A 130 -3.95 46.71 10.57
CA ALA A 130 -2.91 45.70 10.81
C ALA A 130 -3.40 44.50 11.63
N LEU A 131 -4.50 44.63 12.40
CA LEU A 131 -5.11 43.51 13.11
C LEU A 131 -5.69 42.43 12.18
N PHE A 132 -5.95 42.78 10.92
CA PHE A 132 -6.57 41.90 9.94
C PHE A 132 -5.58 41.62 8.79
N SER A 133 -5.63 40.43 8.18
CA SER A 133 -4.89 40.18 6.94
C SER A 133 -5.30 41.14 5.81
N ARG A 134 -6.57 41.56 5.79
CA ARG A 134 -7.11 42.62 4.92
C ARG A 134 -8.38 43.23 5.51
N VAL A 135 -8.74 44.43 5.06
CA VAL A 135 -10.02 45.08 5.38
C VAL A 135 -10.70 45.58 4.12
N GLY A 136 -11.93 45.14 3.89
CA GLY A 136 -12.77 45.60 2.79
C GLY A 136 -13.27 47.03 3.00
N PHE A 137 -13.26 47.85 1.95
CA PHE A 137 -13.65 49.26 2.07
C PHE A 137 -14.69 49.73 1.04
N ARG A 138 -15.05 48.91 0.05
CA ARG A 138 -16.05 49.26 -0.98
C ARG A 138 -16.94 48.09 -1.36
N ASP A 139 -17.99 48.43 -2.11
CA ASP A 139 -18.99 47.53 -2.68
C ASP A 139 -19.55 46.52 -1.65
N GLU A 140 -19.42 45.22 -1.92
CA GLU A 140 -19.96 44.15 -1.08
C GLU A 140 -19.22 43.99 0.26
N PHE A 141 -17.99 44.51 0.38
CA PHE A 141 -17.19 44.45 1.61
C PHE A 141 -17.26 45.73 2.44
N ARG A 142 -18.17 46.66 2.12
CA ARG A 142 -18.31 47.92 2.84
C ARG A 142 -18.65 47.75 4.32
N GLY A 143 -19.29 46.63 4.70
CA GLY A 143 -19.57 46.30 6.10
C GLY A 143 -18.30 46.17 6.95
N GLU A 144 -17.16 45.76 6.36
CA GLU A 144 -15.89 45.68 7.10
C GLU A 144 -15.34 47.08 7.45
N LEU A 145 -15.58 48.08 6.60
CA LEU A 145 -15.24 49.48 6.87
C LEU A 145 -16.12 50.11 7.94
N GLU A 146 -17.39 49.70 8.03
CA GLU A 146 -18.29 50.09 9.12
C GLU A 146 -17.76 49.53 10.45
N SER A 147 -17.36 48.26 10.50
CA SER A 147 -16.71 47.68 11.68
C SER A 147 -15.39 48.38 12.05
N LEU A 148 -14.58 48.79 11.06
CA LEU A 148 -13.37 49.56 11.32
C LEU A 148 -13.68 50.97 11.88
N SER A 149 -14.74 51.60 11.39
CA SER A 149 -15.27 52.87 11.90
C SER A 149 -15.71 52.76 13.36
N ASP A 150 -16.43 51.70 13.70
CA ASP A 150 -16.88 51.44 15.07
C ASP A 150 -15.69 51.17 16.00
N LEU A 151 -14.74 50.35 15.55
CA LEU A 151 -13.54 49.99 16.31
C LEU A 151 -12.67 51.20 16.67
N THR A 152 -12.46 52.09 15.70
CA THR A 152 -11.59 53.28 15.85
C THR A 152 -12.36 54.52 16.28
N SER A 153 -13.69 54.43 16.45
CA SER A 153 -14.58 55.56 16.70
C SER A 153 -14.40 56.73 15.70
N THR A 154 -13.93 56.43 14.49
CA THR A 154 -13.59 57.43 13.46
C THR A 154 -14.59 57.34 12.31
N PRO A 155 -15.26 58.44 11.92
CA PRO A 155 -16.26 58.40 10.85
C PRO A 155 -15.67 57.89 9.53
N ILE A 156 -16.41 57.04 8.81
CA ILE A 156 -15.98 56.42 7.54
C ILE A 156 -15.32 57.41 6.56
N ARG A 157 -15.90 58.59 6.34
CA ARG A 157 -15.33 59.59 5.42
C ARG A 157 -13.95 60.08 5.86
N GLU A 158 -13.73 60.17 7.16
CA GLU A 158 -12.46 60.57 7.74
C GLU A 158 -11.43 59.42 7.63
N ILE A 159 -11.86 58.17 7.83
CA ILE A 159 -11.03 56.98 7.59
C ILE A 159 -10.55 56.96 6.14
N GLU A 160 -11.46 57.05 5.16
CA GLU A 160 -11.10 57.03 3.74
C GLU A 160 -10.11 58.16 3.41
N ARG A 161 -10.35 59.37 3.91
CA ARG A 161 -9.48 60.54 3.68
C ARG A 161 -8.09 60.34 4.28
N ARG A 162 -8.00 59.81 5.52
CA ARG A 162 -6.74 59.60 6.24
C ARG A 162 -5.96 58.42 5.65
N VAL A 163 -6.60 57.30 5.41
CA VAL A 163 -5.97 56.12 4.78
C VAL A 163 -5.45 56.47 3.39
N GLU A 164 -6.20 57.23 2.58
CA GLU A 164 -5.72 57.72 1.28
C GLU A 164 -4.48 58.63 1.42
N LYS A 165 -4.48 59.53 2.41
CA LYS A 165 -3.33 60.39 2.71
C LYS A 165 -2.11 59.58 3.12
N ILE A 166 -2.27 58.61 4.03
CA ILE A 166 -1.22 57.72 4.52
C ILE A 166 -0.67 56.90 3.37
N ARG A 167 -1.53 56.25 2.57
CA ARG A 167 -1.13 55.49 1.38
C ARG A 167 -0.26 56.31 0.44
N ASN A 168 -0.69 57.52 0.10
CA ASN A 168 0.01 58.35 -0.87
C ASN A 168 1.34 58.90 -0.34
N ARG A 169 1.47 59.12 0.97
CA ARG A 169 2.67 59.70 1.59
C ARG A 169 3.68 58.65 2.06
N THR A 170 3.22 57.57 2.66
CA THR A 170 4.06 56.59 3.36
C THR A 170 4.05 55.23 2.67
N GLY A 171 3.01 54.92 1.90
CA GLY A 171 2.79 53.57 1.38
C GLY A 171 2.56 52.53 2.46
N PHE A 172 2.29 52.94 3.71
CA PHE A 172 2.06 52.03 4.84
C PHE A 172 0.77 51.22 4.74
N VAL A 173 -0.17 51.74 3.95
CA VAL A 173 -1.39 51.04 3.56
C VAL A 173 -1.39 50.97 2.05
N THR A 174 -1.65 49.80 1.48
CA THR A 174 -1.90 49.64 0.05
C THR A 174 -3.36 49.30 -0.20
N GLN A 175 -3.83 49.65 -1.39
CA GLN A 175 -5.16 49.28 -1.86
C GLN A 175 -5.02 48.24 -2.97
N GLN A 176 -5.64 47.08 -2.79
CA GLN A 176 -5.76 46.07 -3.83
C GLN A 176 -7.23 45.70 -4.04
N GLY A 177 -7.74 45.97 -5.23
CA GLY A 177 -9.17 45.84 -5.51
C GLY A 177 -10.03 46.65 -4.53
N GLN A 178 -10.85 45.94 -3.77
CA GLN A 178 -11.79 46.48 -2.77
C GLN A 178 -11.27 46.37 -1.33
N PHE A 179 -9.98 46.06 -1.13
CA PHE A 179 -9.37 45.82 0.18
C PHE A 179 -8.16 46.72 0.47
N TRP A 180 -7.95 46.99 1.75
CA TRP A 180 -6.76 47.62 2.33
C TRP A 180 -5.89 46.62 3.09
N TYR A 181 -4.57 46.81 3.00
CA TYR A 181 -3.55 45.97 3.64
C TYR A 181 -2.43 46.85 4.17
N VAL A 182 -1.83 46.45 5.29
CA VAL A 182 -0.61 47.10 5.80
C VAL A 182 0.61 46.54 5.08
N THR A 183 1.44 47.41 4.53
CA THR A 183 2.67 47.08 3.80
C THR A 183 3.68 48.20 4.03
N PRO A 184 5.00 47.99 3.99
CA PRO A 184 5.72 46.73 3.81
C PRO A 184 5.53 45.77 4.99
N GLU A 185 5.74 44.47 4.74
CA GLU A 185 5.77 43.42 5.78
C GLU A 185 6.72 43.75 6.95
N LEU A 186 7.71 44.62 6.74
CA LEU A 186 8.58 45.13 7.81
C LEU A 186 7.83 45.88 8.92
N ILE A 187 6.80 46.67 8.59
CA ILE A 187 6.06 47.49 9.57
C ILE A 187 4.83 46.77 10.14
N ALA A 188 4.32 45.76 9.44
CA ALA A 188 3.07 45.12 9.77
C ALA A 188 3.06 44.45 11.17
N PRO A 189 4.12 43.76 11.64
CA PRO A 189 4.19 43.23 13.01
C PRO A 189 4.12 44.32 14.09
N GLU A 190 4.80 45.45 13.85
CA GLU A 190 4.81 46.57 14.79
C GLU A 190 3.44 47.23 14.87
N MET A 191 2.77 47.43 13.73
CA MET A 191 1.43 47.99 13.70
C MET A 191 0.38 47.05 14.27
N PHE A 192 0.51 45.73 14.04
CA PHE A 192 -0.33 44.72 14.67
C PHE A 192 -0.24 44.81 16.20
N ARG A 193 0.98 44.91 16.75
CA ARG A 193 1.22 45.04 18.19
C ARG A 193 0.58 46.29 18.77
N ARG A 194 0.64 47.43 18.06
CA ARG A 194 -0.02 48.68 18.48
C ARG A 194 -1.54 48.56 18.44
N GLY A 195 -2.10 48.03 17.35
CA GLY A 195 -3.54 47.78 17.23
C GLY A 195 -4.06 46.82 18.29
N TRP A 196 -3.30 45.74 18.60
CA TRP A 196 -3.67 44.78 19.64
C TRP A 196 -3.82 45.48 21.00
N ARG A 197 -2.83 46.28 21.40
CA ARG A 197 -2.85 47.04 22.67
C ARG A 197 -3.99 48.06 22.73
N ALA A 198 -4.24 48.74 21.62
CA ALA A 198 -5.28 49.77 21.55
C ALA A 198 -6.70 49.18 21.64
N PHE A 199 -6.95 48.07 20.94
CA PHE A 199 -8.33 47.64 20.65
C PHE A 199 -8.75 46.30 21.25
N ALA A 200 -7.83 45.37 21.46
CA ALA A 200 -8.17 43.98 21.78
C ALA A 200 -7.57 43.48 23.11
N GLU A 201 -6.46 44.05 23.56
CA GLU A 201 -5.72 43.58 24.74
C GLU A 201 -6.48 43.80 26.04
N ASN A 202 -7.31 44.84 26.19
CA ASN A 202 -8.00 45.09 27.45
C ASN A 202 -9.39 44.42 27.53
N ASP A 203 -10.09 44.31 26.40
CA ASP A 203 -11.44 43.75 26.31
C ASP A 203 -11.61 42.89 25.06
N LEU A 204 -11.03 41.69 25.12
CA LEU A 204 -11.06 40.74 24.00
C LEU A 204 -12.48 40.23 23.70
N ASP A 205 -13.35 40.10 24.72
CA ASP A 205 -14.72 39.61 24.51
C ASP A 205 -15.54 40.60 23.70
N SER A 206 -15.52 41.88 24.07
CA SER A 206 -16.21 42.93 23.32
C SER A 206 -15.63 43.06 21.90
N PHE A 207 -14.30 43.06 21.77
CA PHE A 207 -13.63 43.10 20.47
C PHE A 207 -14.09 41.96 19.56
N VAL A 208 -14.00 40.70 20.00
CA VAL A 208 -14.36 39.55 19.16
C VAL A 208 -15.85 39.53 18.80
N ARG A 209 -16.74 39.89 19.74
CA ARG A 209 -18.20 39.90 19.49
C ARG A 209 -18.66 40.94 18.47
N THR A 210 -17.90 42.02 18.31
CA THR A 210 -18.24 43.10 17.36
C THR A 210 -17.74 42.81 15.94
N LEU A 211 -16.85 41.83 15.75
CA LEU A 211 -16.33 41.49 14.43
C LEU A 211 -17.31 40.65 13.61
N PRO A 212 -17.54 41.01 12.33
CA PRO A 212 -18.25 40.14 11.41
C PRO A 212 -17.41 38.88 11.09
N PRO A 213 -18.03 37.75 10.71
CA PRO A 213 -17.33 36.48 10.51
C PRO A 213 -16.11 36.55 9.56
N PRO A 214 -16.16 37.27 8.41
CA PRO A 214 -14.99 37.41 7.54
C PRO A 214 -13.80 38.10 8.22
N MET A 215 -14.06 39.15 9.02
CA MET A 215 -13.01 39.86 9.75
C MET A 215 -12.47 39.05 10.91
N LEU A 216 -13.29 38.25 11.60
CA LEU A 216 -12.81 37.32 12.61
C LEU A 216 -11.81 36.31 12.02
N GLU A 217 -12.07 35.82 10.82
CA GLU A 217 -11.13 34.96 10.09
C GLU A 217 -9.84 35.70 9.72
N GLN A 218 -9.93 36.93 9.20
CA GLN A 218 -8.74 37.75 8.92
C GLN A 218 -7.92 38.05 10.19
N PHE A 219 -8.59 38.24 11.32
CA PHE A 219 -7.96 38.49 12.61
C PHE A 219 -7.19 37.26 13.11
N LYS A 220 -7.81 36.07 13.10
CA LYS A 220 -7.14 34.81 13.50
C LYS A 220 -5.90 34.53 12.65
N ARG A 221 -5.99 34.69 11.32
CA ARG A 221 -4.85 34.55 10.40
C ARG A 221 -3.71 35.51 10.76
N ARG A 222 -4.05 36.74 11.13
CA ARG A 222 -3.05 37.74 11.50
C ARG A 222 -2.42 37.45 12.86
N VAL A 223 -3.20 36.96 13.83
CA VAL A 223 -2.68 36.49 15.12
C VAL A 223 -1.74 35.29 14.93
N GLU A 224 -2.08 34.34 14.06
CA GLU A 224 -1.18 33.22 13.72
C GLU A 224 0.18 33.72 13.21
N HIS A 225 0.19 34.79 12.42
CA HIS A 225 1.40 35.28 11.77
C HIS A 225 2.24 36.25 12.62
N TYR A 226 1.61 37.22 13.30
CA TYR A 226 2.32 38.26 14.08
C TYR A 226 2.04 38.25 15.58
N GLY A 227 1.04 37.52 16.05
CA GLY A 227 0.63 37.54 17.46
C GLY A 227 1.73 37.06 18.42
N GLY A 228 2.60 36.19 17.94
CA GLY A 228 3.56 35.50 18.81
C GLY A 228 2.83 34.63 19.85
N LYS A 229 3.60 34.02 20.76
CA LYS A 229 3.06 33.01 21.69
C LYS A 229 2.01 33.56 22.66
N GLU A 230 2.20 34.78 23.16
CA GLU A 230 1.34 35.36 24.20
C GLU A 230 -0.04 35.76 23.66
N VAL A 231 -0.09 36.51 22.56
CA VAL A 231 -1.36 36.94 21.95
C VAL A 231 -2.12 35.74 21.41
N ALA A 232 -1.44 34.82 20.72
CA ALA A 232 -2.07 33.62 20.19
C ALA A 232 -2.69 32.76 21.30
N ALA A 233 -1.97 32.54 22.41
CA ALA A 233 -2.50 31.82 23.57
C ALA A 233 -3.72 32.54 24.17
N ARG A 234 -3.69 33.87 24.27
CA ARG A 234 -4.81 34.65 24.82
C ARG A 234 -6.07 34.60 23.96
N VAL A 235 -5.91 34.68 22.63
CA VAL A 235 -7.02 34.54 21.68
C VAL A 235 -7.56 33.11 21.67
N ALA A 236 -6.68 32.10 21.70
CA ALA A 236 -7.12 30.71 21.81
C ALA A 236 -7.87 30.46 23.13
N ASP A 237 -7.42 31.09 24.22
CA ASP A 237 -8.04 30.95 25.54
C ASP A 237 -9.45 31.52 25.61
N TYR A 238 -9.72 32.60 24.87
CA TYR A 238 -11.07 33.14 24.73
C TYR A 238 -12.06 32.08 24.22
N PHE A 239 -11.65 31.28 23.24
CA PHE A 239 -12.45 30.20 22.68
C PHE A 239 -12.36 28.87 23.46
N ARG A 240 -11.70 28.85 24.63
CA ARG A 240 -11.54 27.65 25.47
C ARG A 240 -12.87 26.95 25.75
N GLY A 241 -13.91 27.71 26.13
CA GLY A 241 -15.21 27.16 26.48
C GLY A 241 -15.79 26.32 25.34
N LEU A 242 -15.76 26.88 24.12
CA LEU A 242 -16.22 26.23 22.90
C LEU A 242 -15.39 24.98 22.57
N MET A 243 -14.06 25.09 22.64
CA MET A 243 -13.15 23.98 22.34
C MET A 243 -13.28 22.80 23.31
N VAL A 244 -13.60 23.05 24.58
CA VAL A 244 -13.78 21.99 25.58
C VAL A 244 -15.09 21.24 25.37
N THR A 245 -16.15 21.93 24.95
CA THR A 245 -17.49 21.36 24.74
C THR A 245 -17.66 20.60 23.41
N LEU A 246 -16.64 20.62 22.53
CA LEU A 246 -16.70 19.92 21.24
C LEU A 246 -17.00 18.43 21.41
N SER A 247 -17.97 17.98 20.63
CA SER A 247 -18.45 16.62 20.51
C SER A 247 -18.18 16.07 19.10
N ILE A 248 -18.45 14.78 18.90
CA ILE A 248 -18.29 14.15 17.59
C ILE A 248 -19.28 14.71 16.55
N ASP A 249 -20.47 15.12 16.99
CA ASP A 249 -21.49 15.71 16.10
C ASP A 249 -21.02 17.04 15.50
N ASP A 250 -20.23 17.81 16.27
CA ASP A 250 -19.60 19.04 15.79
C ASP A 250 -18.57 18.79 14.69
N LEU A 251 -17.98 17.59 14.62
CA LEU A 251 -17.03 17.21 13.57
C LEU A 251 -17.73 16.87 12.24
N LEU A 252 -19.06 16.83 12.20
CA LEU A 252 -19.83 16.60 10.98
C LEU A 252 -20.04 17.89 10.16
N ASP A 253 -19.82 19.05 10.79
CA ASP A 253 -20.00 20.37 10.18
C ASP A 253 -18.64 20.95 9.74
N ALA A 254 -18.51 21.28 8.45
CA ALA A 254 -17.23 21.80 7.93
C ALA A 254 -16.88 23.18 8.47
N ASP A 255 -17.86 24.06 8.69
CA ASP A 255 -17.61 25.42 9.18
C ASP A 255 -17.11 25.37 10.62
N VAL A 256 -17.67 24.47 11.43
CA VAL A 256 -17.23 24.22 12.81
C VAL A 256 -15.83 23.63 12.83
N VAL A 257 -15.53 22.66 11.97
CA VAL A 257 -14.18 22.06 11.86
C VAL A 257 -13.16 23.08 11.37
N GLU A 258 -13.46 23.88 10.35
CA GLU A 258 -12.56 24.92 9.86
C GLU A 258 -12.27 25.97 10.95
N PHE A 259 -13.32 26.40 11.67
CA PHE A 259 -13.17 27.29 12.81
C PHE A 259 -12.29 26.68 13.89
N MET A 260 -12.56 25.44 14.30
CA MET A 260 -11.77 24.72 15.30
C MET A 260 -10.30 24.59 14.88
N VAL A 261 -10.02 24.19 13.64
CA VAL A 261 -8.65 24.08 13.10
C VAL A 261 -7.92 25.43 13.20
N SER A 262 -8.61 26.54 12.92
CA SER A 262 -8.03 27.88 13.08
C SER A 262 -7.65 28.19 14.54
N ILE A 263 -8.43 27.74 15.52
CA ILE A 263 -8.10 27.91 16.95
C ILE A 263 -6.96 26.97 17.38
N VAL A 264 -6.95 25.74 16.87
CA VAL A 264 -5.86 24.78 17.12
C VAL A 264 -4.52 25.34 16.66
N LYS A 265 -4.45 26.06 15.54
CA LYS A 265 -3.22 26.72 15.07
C LYS A 265 -2.71 27.81 16.02
N LEU A 266 -3.57 28.44 16.82
CA LEU A 266 -3.16 29.50 17.76
C LEU A 266 -2.52 28.93 19.04
N ASP A 267 -3.00 27.78 19.52
CA ASP A 267 -2.40 27.07 20.65
C ASP A 267 -2.38 25.54 20.44
N PRO A 268 -1.50 25.05 19.53
CA PRO A 268 -1.45 23.62 19.19
C PRO A 268 -1.16 22.73 20.38
N SER A 269 -0.30 23.20 21.29
CA SER A 269 0.13 22.49 22.50
C SER A 269 -1.02 22.11 23.42
N ARG A 270 -2.14 22.81 23.31
CA ARG A 270 -3.31 22.58 24.13
C ARG A 270 -4.42 21.84 23.43
N TYR A 271 -4.68 22.16 22.17
CA TYR A 271 -5.88 21.70 21.48
C TYR A 271 -5.65 20.48 20.57
N VAL A 272 -4.44 20.25 20.06
CA VAL A 272 -4.16 19.07 19.20
C VAL A 272 -4.51 17.78 19.94
N HIS A 273 -4.03 17.63 21.17
CA HIS A 273 -4.31 16.48 22.03
C HIS A 273 -5.83 16.28 22.24
N ARG A 274 -6.57 17.35 22.54
CA ARG A 274 -8.02 17.29 22.80
C ARG A 274 -8.81 16.82 21.58
N ILE A 275 -8.43 17.27 20.38
CA ILE A 275 -9.09 16.84 19.13
C ILE A 275 -8.69 15.42 18.77
N ALA A 276 -7.42 15.04 18.97
CA ALA A 276 -6.97 13.66 18.78
C ALA A 276 -7.74 12.68 19.68
N ASP A 277 -7.93 13.02 20.96
CA ASP A 277 -8.70 12.22 21.91
C ASP A 277 -10.18 12.12 21.50
N LEU A 278 -10.76 13.19 20.97
CA LEU A 278 -12.15 13.17 20.47
C LEU A 278 -12.30 12.18 19.31
N VAL A 279 -11.37 12.23 18.35
CA VAL A 279 -11.37 11.34 17.19
C VAL A 279 -11.11 9.89 17.61
N GLU A 280 -10.07 9.64 18.37
CA GLU A 280 -9.65 8.28 18.78
C GLU A 280 -10.75 7.54 19.55
N ASN A 281 -11.40 8.22 20.50
CA ASN A 281 -12.43 7.66 21.37
C ASN A 281 -13.82 7.53 20.70
N SER A 282 -13.99 8.07 19.49
CA SER A 282 -15.27 7.96 18.75
C SER A 282 -15.46 6.56 18.15
N SER A 283 -16.71 6.16 17.93
CA SER A 283 -17.02 4.86 17.32
C SER A 283 -16.62 4.83 15.83
N ALA A 284 -16.40 3.65 15.26
CA ALA A 284 -16.11 3.53 13.83
C ALA A 284 -17.26 4.06 12.96
N GLU A 285 -18.51 3.92 13.43
CA GLU A 285 -19.70 4.44 12.76
C GLU A 285 -19.68 5.98 12.70
N ASP A 286 -19.36 6.64 13.82
CA ASP A 286 -19.35 8.10 13.88
C ASP A 286 -18.19 8.70 13.07
N ILE A 287 -17.01 8.06 13.10
CA ILE A 287 -15.90 8.44 12.23
C ILE A 287 -16.28 8.30 10.74
N GLY A 288 -17.05 7.28 10.39
CA GLY A 288 -17.55 7.07 9.03
C GLY A 288 -18.55 8.13 8.56
N LYS A 289 -19.22 8.84 9.48
CA LYS A 289 -20.18 9.91 9.15
C LYS A 289 -19.50 11.24 8.83
N ILE A 290 -18.23 11.43 9.19
CA ILE A 290 -17.50 12.67 8.93
C ILE A 290 -17.36 12.87 7.41
N GLY A 291 -18.08 13.86 6.88
CA GLY A 291 -18.25 14.08 5.44
C GLY A 291 -16.97 14.47 4.69
N THR A 292 -16.94 14.16 3.40
CA THR A 292 -15.76 14.30 2.51
C THR A 292 -15.86 15.49 1.56
N GLN A 293 -17.07 15.89 1.13
CA GLN A 293 -17.33 17.02 0.24
C GLN A 293 -18.65 17.73 0.57
N LEU A 294 -18.67 19.06 0.44
CA LEU A 294 -19.88 19.89 0.51
C LEU A 294 -20.14 20.49 -0.87
N GLY A 295 -20.90 19.79 -1.71
CA GLY A 295 -21.35 20.31 -3.01
C GLY A 295 -20.24 20.83 -3.94
N SER A 296 -20.59 21.70 -4.90
CA SER A 296 -19.69 22.15 -5.96
C SER A 296 -18.60 23.11 -5.45
N GLY A 297 -17.49 22.56 -4.95
CA GLY A 297 -16.20 23.25 -4.83
C GLY A 297 -15.62 23.42 -3.42
N SER A 298 -16.31 22.98 -2.36
CA SER A 298 -15.80 23.05 -0.97
C SER A 298 -15.44 21.68 -0.41
N TRP A 299 -14.39 21.63 0.42
CA TRP A 299 -13.91 20.41 1.07
C TRP A 299 -14.74 20.11 2.33
N GLY A 300 -15.00 18.83 2.59
CA GLY A 300 -15.76 18.41 3.78
C GLY A 300 -14.91 18.40 5.06
N PRO A 301 -15.54 18.27 6.23
CA PRO A 301 -14.87 18.34 7.54
C PRO A 301 -13.73 17.32 7.68
N ARG A 302 -13.86 16.12 7.11
CA ARG A 302 -12.82 15.08 7.17
C ARG A 302 -11.49 15.58 6.61
N ARG A 303 -11.56 16.33 5.51
CA ARG A 303 -10.39 16.82 4.81
C ARG A 303 -9.62 17.86 5.63
N HIS A 304 -10.34 18.74 6.32
CA HIS A 304 -9.74 19.71 7.23
C HIS A 304 -9.04 19.01 8.41
N LEU A 305 -9.61 17.94 8.95
CA LEU A 305 -8.96 17.12 9.99
C LEU A 305 -7.70 16.42 9.49
N VAL A 306 -7.77 15.76 8.33
CA VAL A 306 -6.60 15.08 7.73
C VAL A 306 -5.48 16.07 7.48
N TRP A 307 -5.75 17.23 6.89
CA TRP A 307 -4.73 18.27 6.70
C TRP A 307 -4.18 18.82 8.01
N MET A 308 -5.03 19.07 9.00
CA MET A 308 -4.57 19.53 10.30
C MET A 308 -3.58 18.53 10.90
N PHE A 309 -3.94 17.25 11.00
CA PHE A 309 -3.06 16.25 11.60
C PHE A 309 -1.84 15.92 10.74
N GLU A 310 -1.95 15.93 9.40
CA GLU A 310 -0.80 15.85 8.49
C GLU A 310 0.23 16.95 8.82
N LYS A 311 -0.23 18.20 8.99
CA LYS A 311 0.68 19.32 9.31
C LYS A 311 1.13 19.34 10.77
N MET A 312 0.35 18.80 11.70
CA MET A 312 0.81 18.64 13.09
C MET A 312 1.87 17.54 13.22
N ALA A 313 1.81 16.49 12.40
CA ALA A 313 2.83 15.42 12.40
C ALA A 313 4.24 15.92 11.99
N LEU A 314 4.35 17.10 11.37
CA LEU A 314 5.63 17.74 11.07
C LEU A 314 6.43 18.06 12.35
N PHE A 315 5.74 18.23 13.50
CA PHE A 315 6.32 18.62 14.79
C PHE A 315 6.41 17.40 15.73
N PRO A 316 7.59 17.08 16.29
CA PRO A 316 7.78 15.93 17.18
C PRO A 316 6.83 15.91 18.37
N GLU A 317 6.57 17.07 18.98
CA GLU A 317 5.71 17.18 20.15
C GLU A 317 4.23 16.83 19.88
N PHE A 318 3.80 16.84 18.61
CA PHE A 318 2.43 16.54 18.20
C PHE A 318 2.31 15.24 17.40
N PHE A 319 3.43 14.57 17.12
CA PHE A 319 3.46 13.39 16.27
C PHE A 319 2.54 12.28 16.78
N LEU A 320 2.56 11.98 18.08
CA LEU A 320 1.74 10.90 18.65
C LEU A 320 0.23 11.22 18.65
N ASP A 321 -0.14 12.50 18.80
CA ASP A 321 -1.54 12.94 18.69
C ASP A 321 -2.02 12.86 17.24
N ALA A 322 -1.20 13.34 16.30
CA ALA A 322 -1.49 13.27 14.89
C ALA A 322 -1.57 11.84 14.37
N GLU A 323 -0.62 10.97 14.74
CA GLU A 323 -0.57 9.57 14.32
C GLU A 323 -1.84 8.83 14.72
N ARG A 324 -2.26 8.91 16.00
CA ARG A 324 -3.41 8.13 16.47
C ARG A 324 -4.73 8.64 15.89
N ALA A 325 -4.88 9.94 15.69
CA ALA A 325 -6.05 10.51 15.03
C ALA A 325 -6.10 10.10 13.54
N LEU A 326 -4.97 10.19 12.83
CA LEU A 326 -4.86 9.75 11.43
C LEU A 326 -5.09 8.23 11.31
N PHE A 327 -4.56 7.43 12.23
CA PHE A 327 -4.78 5.99 12.28
C PHE A 327 -6.27 5.65 12.42
N LYS A 328 -6.97 6.36 13.32
CA LYS A 328 -8.41 6.19 13.51
C LYS A 328 -9.19 6.55 12.26
N LEU A 329 -8.87 7.68 11.63
CA LEU A 329 -9.48 8.09 10.36
C LEU A 329 -9.18 7.05 9.26
N ALA A 330 -7.94 6.56 9.15
CA ALA A 330 -7.52 5.56 8.18
C ALA A 330 -8.19 4.18 8.38
N SER A 331 -8.50 3.81 9.63
CA SER A 331 -9.20 2.56 9.96
C SER A 331 -10.66 2.54 9.50
N THR A 332 -11.25 3.73 9.29
CA THR A 332 -12.56 3.92 8.68
C THR A 332 -12.41 4.90 7.50
N GLU A 333 -11.71 4.48 6.46
CA GLU A 333 -11.52 5.29 5.26
C GLU A 333 -12.83 5.44 4.48
N THR A 334 -13.13 6.66 4.03
CA THR A 334 -14.33 7.01 3.26
C THR A 334 -14.00 7.77 1.97
N GLU A 335 -12.72 8.01 1.69
CA GLU A 335 -12.22 8.82 0.56
C GLU A 335 -11.39 8.01 -0.46
N ASP A 336 -11.97 6.95 -1.03
CA ASP A 336 -11.26 5.99 -1.92
C ASP A 336 -10.67 6.62 -3.18
N HIS A 337 -11.21 7.74 -3.64
CA HIS A 337 -10.80 8.41 -4.88
C HIS A 337 -9.74 9.50 -4.68
N ILE A 338 -9.30 9.73 -3.45
CA ILE A 338 -8.38 10.83 -3.13
C ILE A 338 -7.00 10.28 -2.79
N GLY A 339 -6.00 10.63 -3.61
CA GLY A 339 -4.63 10.10 -3.49
C GLY A 339 -3.89 10.49 -2.20
N ASN A 340 -4.36 11.50 -1.47
CA ASN A 340 -3.85 11.92 -0.16
C ASN A 340 -4.93 11.85 0.94
N ASN A 341 -5.71 10.76 0.96
CA ASN A 341 -6.66 10.48 2.05
C ASN A 341 -5.95 10.06 3.35
N ALA A 342 -6.71 9.81 4.42
CA ALA A 342 -6.16 9.49 5.73
C ALA A 342 -5.29 8.23 5.70
N THR A 343 -5.71 7.18 4.99
CA THR A 343 -4.94 5.95 4.82
C THR A 343 -3.57 6.21 4.19
N LYS A 344 -3.52 6.98 3.09
CA LYS A 344 -2.25 7.28 2.40
C LYS A 344 -1.38 8.21 3.23
N ILE A 345 -1.93 9.25 3.84
CA ILE A 345 -1.19 10.17 4.71
C ILE A 345 -0.60 9.42 5.91
N TRP A 346 -1.39 8.60 6.60
CA TRP A 346 -0.91 7.80 7.73
C TRP A 346 0.23 6.86 7.30
N ALA A 347 0.10 6.19 6.14
CA ALA A 347 1.17 5.34 5.61
C ALA A 347 2.48 6.13 5.35
N THR A 348 2.39 7.37 4.86
CA THR A 348 3.58 8.21 4.61
C THR A 348 4.36 8.58 5.88
N LEU A 349 3.71 8.57 7.06
CA LEU A 349 4.38 8.84 8.34
C LEU A 349 5.51 7.85 8.63
N TRP A 350 5.53 6.69 7.97
CA TRP A 350 6.47 5.62 8.22
C TRP A 350 7.63 5.58 7.23
N GLN A 351 7.64 6.42 6.21
CA GLN A 351 8.70 6.42 5.20
C GLN A 351 10.09 6.70 5.81
N ILE A 352 11.13 6.06 5.29
CA ILE A 352 12.52 6.36 5.70
C ILE A 352 12.94 7.72 5.14
N TYR A 353 12.57 7.99 3.90
CA TYR A 353 12.80 9.26 3.21
C TYR A 353 11.46 9.96 2.98
N PHE A 354 11.43 11.29 3.11
CA PHE A 354 10.24 12.12 2.81
C PHE A 354 9.02 11.87 3.71
N SER A 355 9.21 11.35 4.93
CA SER A 355 8.14 11.24 5.94
C SER A 355 7.61 12.58 6.44
N ASN A 356 8.23 13.69 6.02
CA ASN A 356 7.86 15.07 6.36
C ASN A 356 7.86 15.38 7.87
N THR A 357 8.49 14.57 8.70
CA THR A 357 8.61 14.81 10.14
C THR A 357 10.08 14.82 10.57
N SER A 358 10.40 15.62 11.58
CA SER A 358 11.73 15.61 12.20
C SER A 358 11.90 14.48 13.22
N LEU A 359 10.85 13.71 13.49
CA LEU A 359 10.93 12.57 14.39
C LEU A 359 11.79 11.44 13.78
N PRO A 360 12.84 10.97 14.49
CA PRO A 360 13.70 9.89 14.01
C PRO A 360 12.94 8.62 13.63
N PHE A 361 13.46 7.88 12.64
CA PHE A 361 12.79 6.68 12.13
C PHE A 361 12.63 5.56 13.17
N ASP A 362 13.59 5.37 14.07
CA ASP A 362 13.52 4.37 15.14
C ASP A 362 12.45 4.69 16.20
N GLU A 363 12.29 5.97 16.54
CA GLU A 363 11.20 6.45 17.40
C GLU A 363 9.84 6.21 16.74
N ARG A 364 9.70 6.54 15.44
CA ARG A 364 8.48 6.25 14.67
C ARG A 364 8.18 4.75 14.62
N LEU A 365 9.18 3.93 14.31
CA LEU A 365 8.99 2.49 14.23
C LEU A 365 8.53 1.88 15.56
N THR A 366 8.99 2.42 16.69
CA THR A 366 8.51 2.03 18.02
C THR A 366 7.00 2.25 18.19
N VAL A 367 6.45 3.31 17.59
CA VAL A 367 5.00 3.59 17.56
C VAL A 367 4.29 2.58 16.66
N LEU A 368 4.79 2.35 15.44
CA LEU A 368 4.18 1.42 14.50
C LEU A 368 4.15 -0.01 15.05
N LYS A 369 5.18 -0.46 15.76
CA LYS A 369 5.22 -1.79 16.41
C LYS A 369 4.00 -2.05 17.29
N ARG A 370 3.58 -1.07 18.08
CA ARG A 370 2.40 -1.20 18.96
C ARG A 370 1.10 -1.38 18.18
N ARG A 371 1.07 -1.01 16.89
CA ARG A 371 -0.11 -1.20 16.03
C ARG A 371 -0.23 -2.65 15.56
N PHE A 372 0.86 -3.40 15.42
CA PHE A 372 0.82 -4.83 15.01
C PHE A 372 0.14 -5.74 16.04
N ASP A 373 0.01 -5.31 17.30
CA ASP A 373 -0.66 -6.07 18.36
C ASP A 373 -2.19 -6.18 18.15
N SER A 374 -2.76 -5.44 17.20
CA SER A 374 -4.20 -5.45 16.87
C SER A 374 -4.48 -6.11 15.52
N PRO A 375 -5.31 -7.17 15.43
CA PRO A 375 -5.65 -7.79 14.14
C PRO A 375 -6.34 -6.85 13.15
N MET A 376 -7.06 -5.83 13.67
CA MET A 376 -7.81 -4.86 12.87
C MET A 376 -6.90 -3.83 12.15
N SER A 377 -5.62 -3.76 12.52
CA SER A 377 -4.64 -2.83 11.95
C SER A 377 -3.77 -3.44 10.85
N LEU A 378 -3.85 -4.76 10.62
CA LEU A 378 -2.85 -5.51 9.84
C LEU A 378 -2.70 -4.93 8.42
N GLY A 379 -3.81 -4.69 7.72
CA GLY A 379 -3.78 -4.13 6.37
C GLY A 379 -3.25 -2.68 6.29
N LEU A 380 -3.44 -1.88 7.34
CA LEU A 380 -2.80 -0.56 7.42
C LEU A 380 -1.30 -0.72 7.66
N CYS A 381 -0.90 -1.62 8.55
CA CYS A 381 0.51 -1.87 8.85
C CYS A 381 1.27 -2.41 7.61
N GLU A 382 0.65 -3.24 6.78
CA GLU A 382 1.18 -3.66 5.48
C GLU A 382 1.44 -2.45 4.56
N LEU A 383 0.46 -1.55 4.44
CA LEU A 383 0.61 -0.31 3.66
C LEU A 383 1.71 0.62 4.22
N ALA A 384 1.87 0.68 5.54
CA ALA A 384 2.96 1.41 6.19
C ALA A 384 4.33 0.84 5.81
N ILE A 385 4.46 -0.50 5.80
CA ILE A 385 5.69 -1.16 5.38
C ILE A 385 5.95 -0.91 3.89
N ASP A 386 4.95 -1.05 3.02
CA ASP A 386 5.09 -0.73 1.59
C ASP A 386 5.60 0.70 1.37
N ALA A 387 5.06 1.66 2.14
CA ALA A 387 5.50 3.04 2.09
C ALA A 387 6.97 3.22 2.52
N MET A 388 7.48 2.43 3.48
CA MET A 388 8.90 2.49 3.89
C MET A 388 9.88 2.26 2.74
N ILE A 389 9.50 1.42 1.76
CA ILE A 389 10.39 0.89 0.72
C ILE A 389 10.16 1.57 -0.64
N GLY A 390 8.93 2.05 -0.86
CA GLY A 390 8.57 2.80 -2.06
C GLY A 390 9.35 4.12 -2.18
N ARG A 391 10.07 4.30 -3.30
CA ARG A 391 10.54 5.64 -3.75
C ARG A 391 9.40 6.52 -4.29
N THR A 392 8.19 5.98 -4.33
CA THR A 392 7.02 6.60 -4.94
C THR A 392 6.15 7.24 -3.87
N GLY A 393 6.16 8.57 -3.85
CA GLY A 393 5.30 9.37 -2.98
C GLY A 393 6.11 10.30 -2.10
N GLY A 394 6.91 11.19 -2.71
CA GLY A 394 7.32 12.39 -2.00
C GLY A 394 6.05 13.19 -1.71
N GLY A 395 5.65 13.26 -0.45
CA GLY A 395 4.64 14.23 -0.03
C GLY A 395 5.08 15.63 -0.46
N PRO A 396 4.15 16.59 -0.61
CA PRO A 396 4.53 17.97 -0.89
C PRO A 396 5.54 18.45 0.15
N VAL A 397 6.56 19.20 -0.30
CA VAL A 397 7.58 19.78 0.56
C VAL A 397 6.87 20.55 1.70
N PRO A 398 7.22 20.29 2.97
CA PRO A 398 6.59 20.98 4.09
C PRO A 398 6.69 22.50 3.93
N PRO A 399 5.67 23.26 4.36
CA PRO A 399 5.80 24.71 4.39
C PRO A 399 6.91 25.12 5.38
N PRO A 400 7.60 26.25 5.17
CA PRO A 400 8.63 26.72 6.10
C PRO A 400 8.07 27.11 7.48
N PHE A 401 6.79 27.50 7.52
CA PHE A 401 6.07 27.88 8.73
C PHE A 401 4.67 27.26 8.74
N TYR A 402 4.19 26.88 9.92
CA TYR A 402 2.82 26.43 10.14
C TYR A 402 2.41 26.71 11.60
N ALA A 403 1.17 27.16 11.83
CA ALA A 403 0.65 27.45 13.17
C ALA A 403 1.52 28.45 13.95
N GLY A 404 2.01 29.48 13.26
CA GLY A 404 2.89 30.51 13.83
C GLY A 404 4.28 30.02 14.27
N ARG A 405 4.72 28.85 13.80
CA ARG A 405 5.99 28.22 14.19
C ARG A 405 6.82 27.83 12.97
N PRO A 406 8.16 27.89 13.04
CA PRO A 406 9.02 27.32 12.00
C PRO A 406 8.86 25.80 12.00
N VAL A 407 8.69 25.22 10.81
CA VAL A 407 8.64 23.76 10.65
C VAL A 407 10.06 23.20 10.86
N PRO A 408 10.26 22.20 11.73
CA PRO A 408 11.57 21.60 11.94
C PRO A 408 12.13 20.94 10.68
N ASP A 409 13.46 20.82 10.60
CA ASP A 409 14.12 20.08 9.53
C ASP A 409 13.67 18.62 9.49
N VAL A 410 13.23 18.16 8.31
CA VAL A 410 12.78 16.78 8.12
C VAL A 410 13.92 15.81 8.38
N TRP A 411 13.65 14.77 9.17
CA TRP A 411 14.64 13.74 9.45
C TRP A 411 14.92 12.93 8.18
N SER A 412 16.20 12.64 7.94
CA SER A 412 16.64 11.71 6.90
C SER A 412 17.91 10.98 7.33
N PRO A 413 18.16 9.75 6.87
CA PRO A 413 19.39 9.05 7.19
C PRO A 413 20.59 9.79 6.58
N GLN A 414 21.64 10.00 7.38
CA GLN A 414 22.84 10.74 6.93
C GLN A 414 23.65 9.98 5.86
N SER A 415 23.44 8.66 5.75
CA SER A 415 24.10 7.79 4.76
C SER A 415 23.30 6.51 4.55
N ARG A 416 23.58 5.80 3.45
CA ARG A 416 23.03 4.44 3.21
C ARG A 416 23.45 3.43 4.28
N GLU A 417 24.62 3.64 4.89
CA GLU A 417 25.10 2.78 5.98
C GLU A 417 24.28 3.02 7.27
N ASN A 418 23.94 4.27 7.58
CA ASN A 418 23.05 4.58 8.69
C ASN A 418 21.65 4.00 8.47
N GLU A 419 21.09 4.14 7.26
CA GLU A 419 19.84 3.48 6.87
C GLU A 419 19.89 1.96 7.12
N ARG A 420 21.00 1.32 6.71
CA ARG A 420 21.23 -0.11 6.92
C ARG A 420 21.26 -0.48 8.39
N GLN A 421 21.99 0.27 9.21
CA GLN A 421 22.10 0.03 10.65
C GLN A 421 20.77 0.17 11.38
N TYR A 422 19.90 1.11 10.98
CA TYR A 422 18.57 1.25 11.57
C TYR A 422 17.72 -0.01 11.32
N VAL A 423 17.67 -0.50 10.08
CA VAL A 423 16.91 -1.72 9.77
C VAL A 423 17.53 -2.96 10.46
N GLU A 424 18.86 -3.06 10.50
CA GLU A 424 19.57 -4.19 11.12
C GLU A 424 19.44 -4.26 12.64
N LYS A 425 19.43 -3.11 13.34
CA LYS A 425 19.21 -3.03 14.78
C LYS A 425 17.80 -3.49 15.15
N GLU A 426 16.83 -3.15 14.31
CA GLU A 426 15.43 -3.46 14.54
C GLU A 426 15.13 -4.96 14.35
N PHE A 427 15.81 -5.62 13.39
CA PHE A 427 15.83 -7.08 13.25
C PHE A 427 16.20 -7.79 14.56
N ALA A 428 17.22 -7.27 15.27
CA ALA A 428 17.69 -7.87 16.52
C ALA A 428 16.72 -7.69 17.70
N SER A 429 15.78 -6.74 17.61
CA SER A 429 14.85 -6.42 18.72
C SER A 429 13.57 -7.25 18.70
N SER A 430 13.14 -7.74 17.52
CA SER A 430 11.98 -8.62 17.39
C SER A 430 11.95 -9.32 16.02
N PRO A 431 12.26 -10.62 15.96
CA PRO A 431 12.27 -11.40 14.71
C PRO A 431 10.90 -11.38 14.00
N ARG A 432 9.79 -11.49 14.73
CA ARG A 432 8.42 -11.51 14.19
C ARG A 432 7.99 -10.19 13.52
N HIS A 433 8.22 -9.04 14.17
CA HIS A 433 7.91 -7.73 13.55
C HIS A 433 8.76 -7.48 12.30
N THR A 434 9.94 -8.09 12.26
CA THR A 434 10.85 -7.97 11.13
C THR A 434 10.47 -8.87 9.97
N MET A 435 9.62 -9.88 10.17
CA MET A 435 9.09 -10.67 9.06
C MET A 435 8.25 -9.84 8.08
N GLY A 436 7.39 -8.95 8.60
CA GLY A 436 6.64 -8.01 7.75
C GLY A 436 7.57 -7.08 6.97
N LEU A 437 8.71 -6.70 7.57
CA LEU A 437 9.76 -5.95 6.89
C LEU A 437 10.49 -6.79 5.83
N VAL A 438 10.80 -8.06 6.10
CA VAL A 438 11.51 -8.95 5.15
C VAL A 438 10.67 -9.29 3.92
N GLU A 439 9.35 -9.51 4.09
CA GLU A 439 8.41 -9.77 2.98
C GLU A 439 8.37 -8.63 1.96
N VAL A 440 8.67 -7.40 2.37
CA VAL A 440 8.57 -6.21 1.52
C VAL A 440 9.96 -5.64 1.13
N ILE A 441 11.00 -5.78 1.97
CA ILE A 441 12.30 -5.08 1.80
C ILE A 441 13.14 -5.60 0.63
N GLY A 442 12.91 -6.79 0.07
CA GLY A 442 13.45 -7.02 -1.27
C GLY A 442 14.97 -7.12 -1.36
N ASN A 443 15.62 -8.25 -1.01
CA ASN A 443 17.02 -8.59 -1.34
C ASN A 443 18.14 -7.55 -1.02
N LYS A 444 17.85 -6.48 -0.26
CA LYS A 444 18.77 -5.36 -0.03
C LYS A 444 19.66 -5.49 1.21
N MET A 445 19.46 -6.52 2.03
CA MET A 445 20.27 -6.75 3.24
C MET A 445 20.66 -8.20 3.42
N ASP A 446 21.89 -8.42 3.89
CA ASP A 446 22.45 -9.72 4.28
C ASP A 446 21.87 -10.18 5.63
N LEU A 447 20.54 -10.39 5.66
CA LEU A 447 19.77 -10.77 6.86
C LEU A 447 19.61 -12.28 7.01
N PHE A 448 20.05 -13.05 6.01
CA PHE A 448 19.82 -14.48 5.93
C PHE A 448 20.45 -15.26 7.10
N SER A 449 21.69 -14.94 7.47
CA SER A 449 22.36 -15.61 8.60
C SER A 449 21.65 -15.40 9.94
N ARG A 450 21.02 -14.23 10.14
CA ARG A 450 20.29 -13.92 11.39
C ARG A 450 18.93 -14.58 11.44
N ILE A 451 18.22 -14.65 10.31
CA ILE A 451 16.99 -15.44 10.17
C ILE A 451 17.28 -16.91 10.50
N LEU A 452 18.36 -17.47 9.94
CA LEU A 452 18.83 -18.82 10.26
C LEU A 452 19.06 -19.01 11.76
N THR A 453 19.77 -18.10 12.42
CA THR A 453 20.00 -18.17 13.87
C THR A 453 18.69 -18.14 14.68
N SER A 454 17.72 -17.33 14.29
CA SER A 454 16.40 -17.33 14.96
C SER A 454 15.60 -18.61 14.71
N ILE A 455 15.77 -19.27 13.56
CA ILE A 455 15.18 -20.59 13.27
C ILE A 455 15.87 -21.69 14.08
N GLU A 456 17.20 -21.65 14.19
CA GLU A 456 18.02 -22.55 15.00
C GLU A 456 17.70 -22.41 16.51
N ASN A 457 17.31 -21.21 16.97
CA ASN A 457 16.91 -20.92 18.36
C ASN A 457 15.42 -21.11 18.66
N ASP A 458 14.62 -21.61 17.71
CA ASP A 458 13.17 -21.85 17.84
C ASP A 458 12.33 -20.56 18.10
N GLU A 459 12.82 -19.40 17.63
CA GLU A 459 12.16 -18.09 17.78
C GLU A 459 11.13 -17.80 16.68
N LEU A 460 11.16 -18.56 15.58
CA LEU A 460 10.28 -18.46 14.41
C LEU A 460 9.54 -19.78 14.18
N SER A 461 8.25 -19.72 13.89
CA SER A 461 7.45 -20.92 13.59
C SER A 461 7.72 -21.43 12.17
N SER A 462 7.45 -22.71 11.88
CA SER A 462 7.57 -23.21 10.49
C SER A 462 6.72 -22.47 9.46
N VAL A 463 5.57 -21.92 9.88
CA VAL A 463 4.73 -21.08 9.00
C VAL A 463 5.48 -19.81 8.62
N ASP A 464 6.18 -19.21 9.58
CA ASP A 464 6.98 -18.01 9.38
C ASP A 464 8.15 -18.28 8.41
N VAL A 465 8.78 -19.45 8.54
CA VAL A 465 9.88 -19.89 7.66
C VAL A 465 9.41 -20.15 6.23
N VAL A 466 8.26 -20.80 6.07
CA VAL A 466 7.69 -21.03 4.74
C VAL A 466 7.31 -19.70 4.10
N ARG A 467 6.69 -18.77 4.84
CA ARG A 467 6.39 -17.42 4.33
C ARG A 467 7.64 -16.65 3.90
N LEU A 468 8.71 -16.73 4.70
CA LEU A 468 10.01 -16.16 4.34
C LEU A 468 10.53 -16.75 3.03
N ALA A 469 10.49 -18.07 2.84
CA ALA A 469 10.92 -18.70 1.60
C ALA A 469 10.06 -18.30 0.40
N TYR A 470 8.74 -18.11 0.60
CA TYR A 470 7.80 -17.68 -0.43
C TYR A 470 8.03 -16.25 -0.94
N ASN A 471 8.62 -15.39 -0.11
CA ASN A 471 8.65 -13.96 -0.36
C ASN A 471 9.97 -13.30 0.09
N PHE A 472 11.10 -13.99 -0.12
CA PHE A 472 12.44 -13.46 0.18
C PHE A 472 12.81 -12.33 -0.81
N GLY A 473 12.10 -11.22 -0.70
CA GLY A 473 12.35 -10.03 -1.49
C GLY A 473 12.19 -10.17 -3.00
N GLY A 474 11.34 -11.09 -3.46
CA GLY A 474 11.11 -11.37 -4.87
C GLY A 474 12.23 -12.17 -5.55
N GLN A 475 13.15 -12.77 -4.79
CA GLN A 475 14.31 -13.53 -5.28
C GLN A 475 14.43 -14.87 -4.54
N PRO A 476 14.81 -15.98 -5.21
CA PRO A 476 14.98 -17.27 -4.56
C PRO A 476 16.12 -17.23 -3.52
N LEU A 477 15.98 -18.01 -2.44
CA LEU A 477 17.06 -18.23 -1.48
C LEU A 477 18.26 -18.89 -2.19
N PRO A 478 19.51 -18.48 -1.91
CA PRO A 478 20.69 -19.14 -2.46
C PRO A 478 20.70 -20.66 -2.17
N PRO A 479 21.28 -21.51 -3.02
CA PRO A 479 21.27 -22.97 -2.81
C PRO A 479 21.89 -23.42 -1.48
N GLU A 480 23.00 -22.81 -1.07
CA GLU A 480 23.71 -23.10 0.20
C GLU A 480 22.86 -22.70 1.43
N ALA A 481 22.18 -21.58 1.31
CA ALA A 481 21.24 -21.06 2.29
C ALA A 481 20.04 -22.00 2.46
N SER A 482 19.45 -22.41 1.34
CA SER A 482 18.34 -23.35 1.27
C SER A 482 18.72 -24.72 1.87
N LEU A 483 19.94 -25.20 1.62
CA LEU A 483 20.47 -26.44 2.19
C LEU A 483 20.57 -26.37 3.71
N ARG A 484 21.24 -25.34 4.25
CA ARG A 484 21.37 -25.17 5.71
C ARG A 484 20.01 -25.05 6.40
N LEU A 485 19.06 -24.38 5.75
CA LEU A 485 17.70 -24.29 6.25
C LEU A 485 17.09 -25.69 6.38
N LEU A 486 17.12 -26.50 5.32
CA LEU A 486 16.57 -27.86 5.35
C LEU A 486 17.30 -28.77 6.34
N GLU A 487 18.63 -28.68 6.44
CA GLU A 487 19.45 -29.44 7.42
C GLU A 487 19.02 -29.14 8.85
N SER A 488 18.68 -27.89 9.16
CA SER A 488 18.26 -27.51 10.52
C SER A 488 16.97 -28.18 10.97
N PHE A 489 16.02 -28.41 10.05
CA PHE A 489 14.77 -29.13 10.33
C PHE A 489 14.94 -30.65 10.29
N ALA A 490 15.78 -31.17 9.38
CA ALA A 490 15.97 -32.60 9.21
C ALA A 490 16.69 -33.27 10.41
N CYS A 491 17.51 -32.50 11.15
CA CYS A 491 18.27 -32.98 12.31
C CYS A 491 17.46 -33.15 13.62
N ASP A 492 16.25 -32.57 13.71
CA ASP A 492 15.39 -32.66 14.90
C ASP A 492 14.11 -33.43 14.57
N ASP A 493 14.06 -34.71 14.96
CA ASP A 493 12.92 -35.59 14.67
C ASP A 493 11.61 -35.08 15.31
N ALA A 494 11.66 -34.50 16.51
CA ALA A 494 10.47 -34.01 17.19
C ALA A 494 9.91 -32.75 16.51
N ARG A 495 10.78 -31.92 15.94
CA ARG A 495 10.39 -30.78 15.10
C ARG A 495 9.84 -31.25 13.77
N PHE A 496 10.52 -32.19 13.11
CA PHE A 496 10.10 -32.74 11.83
C PHE A 496 8.70 -33.37 11.89
N ASP A 497 8.42 -34.16 12.93
CA ASP A 497 7.12 -34.81 13.11
C ASP A 497 5.96 -33.80 13.16
N ARG A 498 6.19 -32.60 13.72
CA ARG A 498 5.18 -31.54 13.76
C ARG A 498 5.03 -30.79 12.43
N GLU A 499 6.07 -30.76 11.59
CA GLU A 499 6.24 -29.77 10.53
C GLU A 499 6.47 -30.37 9.13
N ALA A 500 6.43 -31.71 8.97
CA ALA A 500 6.77 -32.38 7.72
C ALA A 500 6.00 -31.86 6.48
N ASN A 501 4.70 -31.54 6.60
CA ASN A 501 3.91 -30.99 5.49
C ASN A 501 4.40 -29.60 5.06
N TRP A 502 4.83 -28.77 6.01
CA TRP A 502 5.43 -27.47 5.71
C TRP A 502 6.82 -27.62 5.07
N MET A 503 7.58 -28.63 5.46
CA MET A 503 8.86 -28.96 4.82
C MET A 503 8.71 -29.39 3.36
N VAL A 504 7.68 -30.20 3.05
CA VAL A 504 7.34 -30.56 1.66
C VAL A 504 7.02 -29.29 0.85
N ARG A 505 6.19 -28.39 1.39
CA ARG A 505 5.87 -27.09 0.76
C ARG A 505 7.09 -26.22 0.52
N LEU A 506 7.98 -26.16 1.50
CA LEU A 506 9.23 -25.39 1.42
C LEU A 506 10.10 -25.92 0.27
N ILE A 507 10.36 -27.23 0.23
CA ILE A 507 11.17 -27.85 -0.84
C ILE A 507 10.53 -27.60 -2.21
N HIS A 508 9.20 -27.79 -2.32
CA HIS A 508 8.48 -27.51 -3.55
C HIS A 508 8.69 -26.07 -4.02
N HIS A 509 8.50 -25.11 -3.12
CA HIS A 509 8.69 -23.70 -3.41
C HIS A 509 10.12 -23.39 -3.88
N LEU A 510 11.14 -23.89 -3.17
CA LEU A 510 12.56 -23.70 -3.52
C LEU A 510 12.89 -24.24 -4.92
N ILE A 511 12.26 -25.34 -5.34
CA ILE A 511 12.42 -25.86 -6.70
C ILE A 511 11.64 -25.01 -7.72
N MET A 512 10.46 -24.49 -7.36
CA MET A 512 9.64 -23.65 -8.26
C MET A 512 10.20 -22.25 -8.48
N ALA A 513 10.76 -21.61 -7.44
CA ALA A 513 11.28 -20.25 -7.51
C ALA A 513 12.40 -20.11 -8.57
N ASN A 514 13.13 -21.19 -8.84
CA ASN A 514 14.17 -21.26 -9.87
C ASN A 514 13.64 -21.33 -11.32
N ARG A 515 12.32 -21.37 -11.57
CA ARG A 515 11.75 -21.35 -12.94
C ARG A 515 11.67 -19.96 -13.58
N HIS A 516 11.85 -18.87 -12.81
CA HIS A 516 11.51 -17.51 -13.26
C HIS A 516 12.61 -16.73 -14.00
N GLY A 517 13.69 -17.38 -14.48
CA GLY A 517 14.52 -16.83 -15.55
C GLY A 517 15.93 -16.34 -15.18
N GLU A 518 16.41 -16.56 -13.95
CA GLU A 518 17.84 -16.40 -13.64
C GLU A 518 18.53 -17.76 -13.74
N ALA A 519 19.20 -18.01 -14.87
CA ALA A 519 19.82 -19.30 -15.23
C ALA A 519 20.96 -19.76 -14.30
N GLU A 520 21.31 -19.01 -13.24
CA GLU A 520 22.50 -19.25 -12.41
C GLU A 520 22.26 -20.14 -11.17
N GLN A 521 21.02 -20.49 -10.80
CA GLN A 521 20.76 -21.20 -9.52
C GLN A 521 19.84 -22.42 -9.66
N ASP A 522 20.25 -23.45 -10.40
CA ASP A 522 19.55 -24.73 -10.37
C ASP A 522 19.83 -25.49 -9.06
N ILE A 523 18.99 -25.31 -8.04
CA ILE A 523 19.17 -25.95 -6.72
C ILE A 523 19.21 -27.49 -6.81
N LEU A 524 18.52 -28.07 -7.81
CA LEU A 524 18.53 -29.51 -8.03
C LEU A 524 19.88 -30.02 -8.58
N ALA A 525 20.78 -29.14 -9.03
CA ALA A 525 22.13 -29.53 -9.41
C ALA A 525 22.95 -29.99 -8.19
N SER A 526 22.63 -29.51 -6.98
CA SER A 526 23.30 -29.90 -5.74
C SER A 526 22.97 -31.34 -5.33
N PRO A 527 23.96 -32.26 -5.25
CA PRO A 527 23.74 -33.62 -4.76
C PRO A 527 23.25 -33.66 -3.31
N ALA A 528 23.77 -32.78 -2.45
CA ALA A 528 23.34 -32.69 -1.05
C ALA A 528 21.86 -32.33 -0.93
N PHE A 529 21.38 -31.44 -1.82
CA PHE A 529 19.97 -31.01 -1.79
C PHE A 529 19.05 -32.16 -2.19
N ARG A 530 19.43 -32.92 -3.24
CA ARG A 530 18.65 -34.08 -3.68
C ARG A 530 18.51 -35.12 -2.56
N VAL A 531 19.60 -35.41 -1.84
CA VAL A 531 19.60 -36.35 -0.72
C VAL A 531 18.65 -35.88 0.39
N ILE A 532 18.79 -34.65 0.87
CA ILE A 532 17.94 -34.10 1.94
C ILE A 532 16.47 -34.01 1.53
N ALA A 533 16.21 -33.59 0.29
CA ALA A 533 14.85 -33.52 -0.24
C ALA A 533 14.21 -34.91 -0.26
N ARG A 534 14.93 -35.93 -0.75
CA ARG A 534 14.45 -37.31 -0.78
C ARG A 534 14.22 -37.88 0.61
N GLU A 535 15.13 -37.66 1.56
CA GLU A 535 14.96 -38.07 2.96
C GLU A 535 13.75 -37.39 3.62
N THR A 536 13.54 -36.10 3.32
CA THR A 536 12.36 -35.35 3.77
C THR A 536 11.07 -35.94 3.19
N LEU A 537 11.04 -36.25 1.89
CA LEU A 537 9.89 -36.90 1.27
C LEU A 537 9.58 -38.26 1.90
N GLN A 538 10.61 -39.06 2.18
CA GLN A 538 10.49 -40.37 2.84
C GLN A 538 9.90 -40.24 4.25
N LYS A 539 10.46 -39.34 5.07
CA LYS A 539 9.97 -39.12 6.45
C LYS A 539 8.56 -38.53 6.47
N ALA A 540 8.20 -37.67 5.50
CA ALA A 540 6.89 -37.03 5.45
C ALA A 540 5.76 -37.98 5.01
N LEU A 541 6.08 -39.02 4.24
CA LEU A 541 5.11 -39.93 3.60
C LEU A 541 3.99 -40.44 4.53
N PRO A 542 4.26 -40.89 5.78
CA PRO A 542 3.21 -41.44 6.67
C PRO A 542 2.19 -40.42 7.17
N GLN A 543 2.48 -39.12 7.05
CA GLN A 543 1.73 -38.03 7.66
C GLN A 543 1.39 -36.90 6.68
N LEU A 544 1.41 -37.20 5.38
CA LEU A 544 1.03 -36.26 4.34
C LEU A 544 -0.43 -35.84 4.46
N ASP A 545 -0.66 -34.52 4.42
CA ASP A 545 -2.00 -33.97 4.28
C ASP A 545 -2.44 -33.94 2.80
N ARG A 546 -3.74 -33.80 2.57
CA ARG A 546 -4.32 -33.77 1.21
C ARG A 546 -3.78 -32.64 0.32
N HIS A 547 -3.27 -31.56 0.93
CA HIS A 547 -2.79 -30.39 0.21
C HIS A 547 -1.34 -30.59 -0.27
N SER A 548 -0.54 -31.33 0.49
CA SER A 548 0.90 -31.52 0.27
C SER A 548 1.19 -32.71 -0.64
N VAL A 549 0.24 -33.62 -0.84
CA VAL A 549 0.37 -34.76 -1.78
C VAL A 549 0.81 -34.31 -3.18
N GLY A 550 0.18 -33.27 -3.73
CA GLY A 550 0.51 -32.80 -5.08
C GLY A 550 1.93 -32.24 -5.18
N GLU A 551 2.37 -31.54 -4.14
CA GLU A 551 3.71 -30.96 -4.05
C GLU A 551 4.76 -32.05 -3.89
N TRP A 552 4.48 -33.03 -3.02
CA TRP A 552 5.32 -34.21 -2.79
C TRP A 552 5.59 -34.98 -4.09
N CYS A 553 4.54 -35.28 -4.88
CA CYS A 553 4.68 -35.98 -6.16
C CYS A 553 5.53 -35.19 -7.16
N GLN A 554 5.33 -33.86 -7.24
CA GLN A 554 6.10 -33.00 -8.14
C GLN A 554 7.59 -32.92 -7.77
N ILE A 555 7.92 -32.89 -6.48
CA ILE A 555 9.31 -32.94 -6.01
C ILE A 555 9.93 -34.27 -6.43
N GLY A 556 9.28 -35.39 -6.14
CA GLY A 556 9.75 -36.73 -6.50
C GLY A 556 10.04 -36.89 -7.99
N SER A 557 9.10 -36.48 -8.86
CA SER A 557 9.30 -36.54 -10.31
C SER A 557 10.48 -35.71 -10.79
N ARG A 558 10.70 -34.53 -10.20
CA ARG A 558 11.84 -33.67 -10.58
C ARG A 558 13.17 -34.20 -10.10
N LEU A 559 13.21 -34.84 -8.93
CA LEU A 559 14.42 -35.52 -8.45
C LEU A 559 14.82 -36.67 -9.39
N ILE A 560 13.85 -37.46 -9.87
CA ILE A 560 14.06 -38.52 -10.87
C ILE A 560 14.61 -37.95 -12.18
N GLN A 561 13.98 -36.88 -12.70
CA GLN A 561 14.43 -36.19 -13.92
C GLN A 561 15.86 -35.62 -13.81
N ARG A 562 16.39 -35.48 -12.58
CA ARG A 562 17.76 -35.04 -12.29
C ARG A 562 18.70 -36.17 -11.88
N GLY A 563 18.28 -37.42 -12.07
CA GLY A 563 19.10 -38.62 -11.90
C GLY A 563 19.02 -39.27 -10.52
N ASP A 564 18.15 -38.82 -9.61
CA ASP A 564 17.91 -39.49 -8.34
C ASP A 564 16.85 -40.60 -8.51
N LEU A 565 17.27 -41.73 -9.08
CA LEU A 565 16.39 -42.86 -9.37
C LEU A 565 15.90 -43.59 -8.12
N GLU A 566 16.49 -43.35 -6.94
CA GLU A 566 16.00 -43.95 -5.70
C GLU A 566 14.62 -43.42 -5.30
N CYS A 567 14.22 -42.25 -5.82
CA CYS A 567 12.87 -41.71 -5.64
C CYS A 567 11.77 -42.62 -6.21
N PHE A 568 12.06 -43.58 -7.10
CA PHE A 568 11.07 -44.59 -7.50
C PHE A 568 10.60 -45.47 -6.33
N LYS A 569 11.43 -45.69 -5.30
CA LYS A 569 11.02 -46.40 -4.09
C LYS A 569 9.97 -45.64 -3.31
N LEU A 570 10.06 -44.30 -3.30
CA LEU A 570 9.04 -43.45 -2.67
C LEU A 570 7.69 -43.60 -3.36
N PHE A 571 7.68 -43.62 -4.70
CA PHE A 571 6.45 -43.86 -5.46
C PHE A 571 5.91 -45.28 -5.25
N GLU A 572 6.78 -46.29 -5.15
CA GLU A 572 6.38 -47.67 -4.83
C GLU A 572 5.67 -47.75 -3.46
N GLU A 573 6.23 -47.13 -2.42
CA GLU A 573 5.61 -47.05 -1.09
C GLU A 573 4.31 -46.24 -1.11
N ALA A 574 4.27 -45.12 -1.83
CA ALA A 574 3.09 -44.28 -1.97
C ALA A 574 1.92 -45.01 -2.66
N LEU A 575 2.21 -45.81 -3.69
CA LEU A 575 1.24 -46.65 -4.40
C LEU A 575 0.73 -47.82 -3.54
N GLY A 576 1.55 -48.30 -2.61
CA GLY A 576 1.17 -49.28 -1.59
C GLY A 576 0.44 -48.67 -0.38
N SER A 577 0.13 -47.38 -0.37
CA SER A 577 -0.58 -46.75 0.74
C SER A 577 -2.10 -46.88 0.62
N ASP A 578 -2.79 -46.76 1.76
CA ASP A 578 -4.26 -46.73 1.82
C ASP A 578 -4.85 -45.35 1.43
N ASP A 579 -4.04 -44.33 1.09
CA ASP A 579 -4.53 -43.01 0.67
C ASP A 579 -4.82 -42.97 -0.85
N PRO A 580 -6.11 -42.93 -1.26
CA PRO A 580 -6.49 -42.90 -2.67
C PRO A 580 -5.98 -41.66 -3.42
N THR A 581 -5.82 -40.54 -2.72
CA THR A 581 -5.35 -39.28 -3.32
C THR A 581 -3.88 -39.37 -3.66
N LEU A 582 -3.08 -39.90 -2.73
CA LEU A 582 -1.66 -40.15 -2.92
C LEU A 582 -1.42 -41.16 -4.03
N CYS A 583 -2.12 -42.30 -4.01
CA CYS A 583 -2.02 -43.30 -5.08
C CYS A 583 -2.32 -42.72 -6.46
N ARG A 584 -3.44 -42.00 -6.61
CA ARG A 584 -3.83 -41.39 -7.89
C ARG A 584 -2.81 -40.36 -8.38
N LYS A 585 -2.32 -39.49 -7.49
CA LYS A 585 -1.33 -38.46 -7.86
C LYS A 585 0.02 -39.07 -8.21
N SER A 586 0.44 -40.12 -7.50
CA SER A 586 1.63 -40.90 -7.81
C SER A 586 1.56 -41.57 -9.18
N LEU A 587 0.41 -42.14 -9.56
CA LEU A 587 0.20 -42.71 -10.90
C LEU A 587 0.35 -41.67 -12.00
N THR A 588 -0.27 -40.49 -11.85
CA THR A 588 -0.11 -39.38 -12.80
C THR A 588 1.36 -38.94 -12.93
N SER A 589 2.10 -38.89 -11.82
CA SER A 589 3.54 -38.59 -11.84
C SER A 589 4.37 -39.66 -12.55
N LEU A 590 4.02 -40.94 -12.42
CA LEU A 590 4.68 -42.03 -13.13
C LEU A 590 4.36 -42.04 -14.62
N GLU A 591 3.13 -41.70 -15.01
CA GLU A 591 2.73 -41.49 -16.41
C GLU A 591 3.59 -40.42 -17.08
N GLU A 592 3.81 -39.29 -16.41
CA GLU A 592 4.69 -38.21 -16.91
C GLU A 592 6.17 -38.66 -17.05
N LEU A 593 6.60 -39.65 -16.28
CA LEU A 593 7.97 -40.18 -16.32
C LEU A 593 8.15 -41.33 -17.32
N ALA A 594 7.05 -41.93 -17.81
CA ALA A 594 7.08 -43.13 -18.63
C ALA A 594 7.88 -42.97 -19.94
N GLU A 595 7.88 -41.78 -20.54
CA GLU A 595 8.66 -41.51 -21.77
C GLU A 595 10.17 -41.54 -21.51
N GLY A 596 10.62 -41.01 -20.38
CA GLY A 596 12.04 -40.89 -20.03
C GLY A 596 12.62 -42.10 -19.29
N TYR A 597 11.78 -42.80 -18.53
CA TYR A 597 12.18 -43.88 -17.62
C TYR A 597 11.22 -45.09 -17.69
N PRO A 598 10.97 -45.65 -18.90
CA PRO A 598 9.91 -46.64 -19.07
C PRO A 598 10.14 -47.92 -18.28
N VAL A 599 11.39 -48.39 -18.18
CA VAL A 599 11.74 -49.63 -17.47
C VAL A 599 11.53 -49.44 -15.97
N GLU A 600 12.05 -48.36 -15.41
CA GLU A 600 11.96 -48.05 -13.99
C GLU A 600 10.51 -47.78 -13.56
N VAL A 601 9.71 -47.11 -14.40
CA VAL A 601 8.28 -46.89 -14.17
C VAL A 601 7.52 -48.21 -14.15
N MET A 602 7.75 -49.09 -15.13
CA MET A 602 7.11 -50.41 -15.19
C MET A 602 7.48 -51.27 -13.98
N ASP A 603 8.76 -51.24 -13.59
CA ASP A 603 9.27 -51.94 -12.41
C ASP A 603 8.65 -51.44 -11.11
N CYS A 604 8.56 -50.11 -10.93
CA CYS A 604 7.92 -49.47 -9.79
C CYS A 604 6.44 -49.86 -9.68
N PHE A 605 5.70 -49.71 -10.78
CA PHE A 605 4.28 -50.06 -10.85
C PHE A 605 4.04 -51.56 -10.59
N GLY A 606 4.83 -52.41 -11.24
CA GLY A 606 4.71 -53.86 -11.11
C GLY A 606 5.01 -54.38 -9.70
N ARG A 607 6.03 -53.83 -9.02
CA ARG A 607 6.32 -54.18 -7.62
C ARG A 607 5.22 -53.69 -6.66
N ALA A 608 4.71 -52.47 -6.86
CA ALA A 608 3.60 -51.96 -6.07
C ALA A 608 2.33 -52.83 -6.22
N LEU A 609 2.05 -53.33 -7.42
CA LEU A 609 0.96 -54.27 -7.68
C LEU A 609 1.14 -55.62 -6.99
N ALA A 610 2.36 -56.16 -7.02
CA ALA A 610 2.68 -57.45 -6.39
C ALA A 610 2.71 -57.40 -4.85
N GLY A 611 2.74 -56.20 -4.27
CA GLY A 611 2.74 -55.99 -2.82
C GLY A 611 1.39 -56.27 -2.12
N ASP A 612 1.44 -56.35 -0.80
CA ASP A 612 0.28 -56.67 0.05
C ASP A 612 -0.71 -55.50 0.23
N SER A 613 -0.30 -54.26 -0.11
CA SER A 613 -0.94 -53.04 0.41
C SER A 613 -1.70 -52.17 -0.62
N GLY A 614 -1.88 -52.62 -1.87
CA GLY A 614 -2.45 -51.80 -2.94
C GLY A 614 -3.97 -51.92 -3.15
N MET A 615 -4.83 -51.71 -2.13
CA MET A 615 -6.30 -51.80 -2.33
C MET A 615 -6.79 -50.89 -3.47
N TYR A 616 -6.22 -49.68 -3.58
CA TYR A 616 -6.56 -48.74 -4.65
C TYR A 616 -6.29 -49.32 -6.04
N LEU A 617 -5.09 -49.89 -6.24
CA LEU A 617 -4.69 -50.51 -7.52
C LEU A 617 -5.54 -51.74 -7.86
N ARG A 618 -6.04 -52.46 -6.85
CA ARG A 618 -6.93 -53.62 -7.09
C ARG A 618 -8.33 -53.24 -7.55
N VAL A 619 -8.74 -51.98 -7.37
CA VAL A 619 -10.09 -51.52 -7.72
C VAL A 619 -10.06 -50.57 -8.93
N HIS A 620 -9.07 -49.69 -9.01
CA HIS A 620 -8.96 -48.70 -10.07
C HIS A 620 -8.18 -49.20 -11.29
N ASN A 621 -8.64 -48.80 -12.49
CA ASN A 621 -7.92 -49.06 -13.73
C ASN A 621 -6.78 -48.03 -13.92
N CYS A 622 -5.65 -48.49 -14.46
CA CYS A 622 -4.42 -47.71 -14.70
C CYS A 622 -3.97 -47.84 -16.17
N ASP A 623 -4.95 -47.92 -17.08
CA ASP A 623 -4.76 -48.10 -18.52
C ASP A 623 -3.94 -47.00 -19.19
N SER A 624 -4.09 -45.77 -18.71
CA SER A 624 -3.31 -44.59 -19.12
C SER A 624 -1.82 -44.79 -18.91
N LEU A 625 -1.39 -45.29 -17.74
CA LEU A 625 0.01 -45.61 -17.45
C LEU A 625 0.56 -46.69 -18.39
N LEU A 626 -0.15 -47.80 -18.56
CA LEU A 626 0.30 -48.86 -19.48
C LEU A 626 0.31 -48.41 -20.94
N SER A 627 -0.59 -47.50 -21.33
CA SER A 627 -0.62 -46.90 -22.67
C SER A 627 0.57 -45.96 -22.92
N ALA A 628 1.11 -45.33 -21.88
CA ALA A 628 2.27 -44.45 -21.96
C ALA A 628 3.60 -45.23 -22.08
N LEU A 629 3.61 -46.52 -21.73
CA LEU A 629 4.80 -47.36 -21.76
C LEU A 629 5.01 -48.03 -23.14
N PRO A 630 6.26 -48.17 -23.62
CA PRO A 630 6.55 -48.97 -24.79
C PRO A 630 6.11 -50.42 -24.57
N LYS A 631 5.36 -50.99 -25.52
CA LYS A 631 4.83 -52.36 -25.43
C LYS A 631 5.89 -53.40 -25.04
N ARG A 632 7.11 -53.27 -25.58
CA ARG A 632 8.20 -54.20 -25.31
C ARG A 632 8.63 -54.18 -23.84
N VAL A 633 8.61 -53.03 -23.19
CA VAL A 633 8.94 -52.91 -21.76
C VAL A 633 7.90 -53.63 -20.90
N VAL A 634 6.63 -53.51 -21.25
CA VAL A 634 5.54 -54.22 -20.55
C VAL A 634 5.67 -55.73 -20.71
N LEU A 635 5.93 -56.20 -21.94
CA LEU A 635 6.11 -57.64 -22.23
C LEU A 635 7.37 -58.21 -21.56
N ASP A 636 8.50 -57.53 -21.69
CA ASP A 636 9.77 -57.95 -21.07
C ASP A 636 9.64 -58.02 -19.54
N TRP A 637 8.81 -57.16 -18.93
CA TRP A 637 8.51 -57.24 -17.49
C TRP A 637 7.67 -58.46 -17.13
N CYS A 638 6.71 -58.85 -17.97
CA CYS A 638 5.87 -60.03 -17.77
C CYS A 638 6.65 -61.34 -17.97
N ASP A 639 7.73 -61.32 -18.75
CA ASP A 639 8.57 -62.49 -18.97
C ASP A 639 9.18 -63.00 -17.66
N GLY A 640 8.93 -64.28 -17.35
CA GLY A 640 9.42 -64.93 -16.13
C GLY A 640 8.61 -64.63 -14.86
N LYS A 641 7.48 -63.91 -14.97
CA LYS A 641 6.53 -63.70 -13.86
C LYS A 641 5.58 -64.87 -13.67
N THR A 642 5.00 -64.99 -12.49
CA THR A 642 3.95 -65.97 -12.19
C THR A 642 2.64 -65.59 -12.87
N THR A 643 1.77 -66.59 -13.11
CA THR A 643 0.44 -66.36 -13.68
C THR A 643 -0.37 -65.31 -12.90
N ASN A 644 -0.23 -65.27 -11.57
CA ASN A 644 -0.94 -64.28 -10.74
C ASN A 644 -0.44 -62.85 -10.96
N GLU A 645 0.86 -62.65 -11.14
CA GLU A 645 1.41 -61.31 -11.43
C GLU A 645 0.99 -60.84 -12.83
N VAL A 646 0.99 -61.73 -13.83
CA VAL A 646 0.50 -61.42 -15.19
C VAL A 646 -0.99 -61.08 -15.17
N LYS A 647 -1.79 -61.75 -14.34
CA LYS A 647 -3.21 -61.42 -14.10
C LYS A 647 -3.42 -60.03 -13.52
N MET A 648 -2.56 -59.60 -12.60
CA MET A 648 -2.61 -58.24 -12.05
C MET A 648 -2.41 -57.21 -13.16
N ILE A 649 -1.44 -57.42 -14.05
CA ILE A 649 -1.21 -56.54 -15.20
C ILE A 649 -2.40 -56.55 -16.18
N ALA A 650 -2.98 -57.72 -16.45
CA ALA A 650 -4.10 -57.87 -17.38
C ALA A 650 -5.30 -56.97 -17.03
N ARG A 651 -5.58 -56.77 -15.74
CA ARG A 651 -6.63 -55.86 -15.26
C ARG A 651 -6.45 -54.41 -15.68
N HIS A 652 -5.21 -53.97 -15.82
CA HIS A 652 -4.86 -52.60 -16.16
C HIS A 652 -4.62 -52.38 -17.65
N MET A 653 -4.64 -53.45 -18.46
CA MET A 653 -4.35 -53.34 -19.88
C MET A 653 -5.36 -52.44 -20.58
N PRO A 654 -4.90 -51.55 -21.47
CA PRO A 654 -5.80 -50.63 -22.16
C PRO A 654 -6.76 -51.43 -23.05
N PRO A 655 -8.09 -51.29 -22.83
CA PRO A 655 -9.08 -52.02 -23.59
C PRO A 655 -9.14 -51.50 -25.04
N PRO A 656 -9.75 -52.27 -25.96
CA PRO A 656 -10.10 -51.76 -27.28
C PRO A 656 -10.95 -50.48 -27.16
N TYR A 657 -10.62 -49.47 -27.95
CA TYR A 657 -11.28 -48.15 -27.91
C TYR A 657 -11.81 -47.75 -29.28
N GLN A 658 -12.77 -46.83 -29.29
CA GLN A 658 -13.37 -46.35 -30.52
C GLN A 658 -12.45 -45.34 -31.22
N ALA A 659 -12.15 -45.58 -32.49
CA ALA A 659 -11.49 -44.64 -33.39
C ALA A 659 -12.37 -44.44 -34.64
N GLY A 660 -13.17 -43.37 -34.64
CA GLY A 660 -14.16 -43.12 -35.69
C GLY A 660 -15.30 -44.14 -35.68
N THR A 661 -15.51 -44.86 -36.79
CA THR A 661 -16.57 -45.88 -36.94
C THR A 661 -16.08 -47.31 -36.66
N SER A 662 -14.81 -47.49 -36.26
CA SER A 662 -14.20 -48.80 -36.01
C SER A 662 -13.63 -48.90 -34.60
N MET A 663 -13.59 -50.11 -34.05
CA MET A 663 -12.84 -50.42 -32.84
C MET A 663 -11.36 -50.59 -33.17
N ASN A 664 -10.49 -49.93 -32.41
CA ASN A 664 -9.06 -50.09 -32.47
C ASN A 664 -8.59 -50.92 -31.26
N VAL A 665 -7.69 -51.86 -31.48
CA VAL A 665 -7.06 -52.68 -30.44
C VAL A 665 -5.66 -52.09 -30.18
N PRO A 666 -5.34 -51.65 -28.95
CA PRO A 666 -3.98 -51.21 -28.61
C PRO A 666 -2.94 -52.29 -28.92
N GLU A 667 -1.83 -51.92 -29.58
CA GLU A 667 -0.78 -52.89 -29.95
C GLU A 667 -0.23 -53.66 -28.74
N VAL A 668 -0.08 -52.97 -27.59
CA VAL A 668 0.37 -53.60 -26.34
C VAL A 668 -0.60 -54.67 -25.85
N LEU A 669 -1.91 -54.44 -26.01
CA LEU A 669 -2.94 -55.42 -25.64
C LEU A 669 -2.90 -56.63 -26.58
N ASP A 670 -2.80 -56.40 -27.89
CA ASP A 670 -2.79 -57.47 -28.88
C ASP A 670 -1.59 -58.40 -28.68
N GLU A 671 -0.38 -57.85 -28.55
CA GLU A 671 0.84 -58.63 -28.30
C GLU A 671 0.82 -59.31 -26.93
N PHE A 672 0.32 -58.64 -25.89
CA PHE A 672 0.18 -59.23 -24.55
C PHE A 672 -0.73 -60.46 -24.57
N LEU A 673 -1.86 -60.39 -25.27
CA LEU A 673 -2.78 -61.51 -25.38
C LEU A 673 -2.26 -62.62 -26.30
N ILE A 674 -1.44 -62.30 -27.31
CA ILE A 674 -0.73 -63.33 -28.08
C ILE A 674 0.19 -64.16 -27.18
N SER A 675 0.94 -63.49 -26.29
CA SER A 675 1.96 -64.13 -25.45
C SER A 675 1.38 -64.84 -24.22
N TYR A 676 0.40 -64.24 -23.55
CA TYR A 676 -0.08 -64.72 -22.23
C TYR A 676 -1.59 -64.99 -22.17
N GLY A 677 -2.30 -64.89 -23.30
CA GLY A 677 -3.75 -65.05 -23.33
C GLY A 677 -4.22 -66.38 -22.73
N SER A 678 -5.21 -66.28 -21.84
CA SER A 678 -5.94 -67.39 -21.24
C SER A 678 -7.33 -66.90 -20.83
N ASP A 679 -8.26 -67.81 -20.55
CA ASP A 679 -9.60 -67.43 -20.08
C ASP A 679 -9.54 -66.61 -18.77
N GLU A 680 -8.59 -66.93 -17.88
CA GLU A 680 -8.37 -66.17 -16.65
C GLU A 680 -7.86 -64.75 -16.92
N ILE A 681 -6.95 -64.57 -17.88
CA ILE A 681 -6.41 -63.26 -18.26
C ILE A 681 -7.50 -62.40 -18.91
N VAL A 682 -8.31 -62.99 -19.79
CA VAL A 682 -9.45 -62.31 -20.41
C VAL A 682 -10.48 -61.89 -19.36
N ALA A 683 -10.72 -62.73 -18.34
CA ALA A 683 -11.61 -62.40 -17.23
C ALA A 683 -11.11 -61.20 -16.40
N GLU A 684 -9.80 -61.11 -16.12
CA GLU A 684 -9.22 -59.96 -15.41
C GLU A 684 -9.29 -58.67 -16.23
N LEU A 685 -8.98 -58.74 -17.53
CA LEU A 685 -9.12 -57.61 -18.46
C LEU A 685 -10.59 -57.11 -18.49
N HIS A 686 -11.54 -58.03 -18.58
CA HIS A 686 -12.97 -57.73 -18.53
C HIS A 686 -13.38 -57.09 -17.19
N ALA A 687 -12.87 -57.60 -16.07
CA ALA A 687 -13.11 -57.02 -14.75
C ALA A 687 -12.54 -55.60 -14.61
N GLY A 688 -11.35 -55.35 -15.15
CA GLY A 688 -10.72 -54.03 -15.16
C GLY A 688 -11.54 -52.98 -15.92
N LYS A 689 -11.93 -53.28 -17.18
CA LYS A 689 -12.78 -52.39 -18.01
C LYS A 689 -14.07 -51.98 -17.33
N ASN A 690 -14.70 -52.91 -16.61
CA ASN A 690 -16.00 -52.71 -15.99
C ASN A 690 -15.92 -52.20 -14.53
N SER A 691 -14.73 -51.78 -14.07
CA SER A 691 -14.55 -51.23 -12.74
C SER A 691 -14.75 -49.70 -12.70
N SER A 692 -15.48 -49.20 -11.70
CA SER A 692 -15.59 -47.78 -11.32
C SER A 692 -16.23 -46.79 -12.33
N GLY A 693 -17.03 -47.27 -13.29
CA GLY A 693 -17.75 -46.40 -14.24
C GLY A 693 -18.89 -45.58 -13.61
N VAL A 694 -19.02 -44.31 -14.02
CA VAL A 694 -20.14 -43.41 -13.66
C VAL A 694 -20.83 -42.96 -14.95
N TRP A 695 -22.15 -43.10 -15.02
CA TRP A 695 -22.94 -42.76 -16.19
C TRP A 695 -24.03 -41.72 -15.88
N ASN A 696 -24.32 -40.85 -16.85
CA ASN A 696 -25.40 -39.87 -16.81
C ASN A 696 -26.31 -40.05 -18.03
N GLY A 697 -27.62 -40.23 -17.79
CA GLY A 697 -28.64 -40.43 -18.83
C GLY A 697 -29.10 -41.89 -18.98
N PRO A 698 -29.91 -42.20 -20.01
CA PRO A 698 -30.36 -43.56 -20.28
C PRO A 698 -29.16 -44.42 -20.71
N LEU A 699 -28.87 -45.43 -19.91
CA LEU A 699 -27.72 -46.31 -20.02
C LEU A 699 -27.99 -47.47 -20.98
N SER A 700 -29.24 -47.95 -21.08
CA SER A 700 -29.56 -49.10 -21.95
C SER A 700 -29.24 -48.90 -23.45
N PRO A 701 -29.44 -47.71 -24.08
CA PRO A 701 -29.06 -47.51 -25.47
C PRO A 701 -27.54 -47.42 -25.66
N GLN A 702 -26.83 -46.86 -24.68
CA GLN A 702 -25.37 -46.72 -24.72
C GLN A 702 -24.68 -48.08 -24.65
N LEU A 703 -25.14 -48.96 -23.75
CA LEU A 703 -24.63 -50.33 -23.62
C LEU A 703 -24.86 -51.16 -24.91
N LYS A 704 -26.02 -51.01 -25.57
CA LYS A 704 -26.30 -51.70 -26.84
C LYS A 704 -25.41 -51.19 -27.97
N ASP A 705 -25.20 -49.90 -28.04
CA ASP A 705 -24.33 -49.27 -29.03
C ASP A 705 -22.86 -49.67 -28.84
N GLU A 706 -22.39 -49.77 -27.60
CA GLU A 706 -21.06 -50.32 -27.27
C GLU A 706 -20.93 -51.80 -27.63
N ALA A 707 -21.95 -52.62 -27.34
CA ALA A 707 -22.00 -54.02 -27.73
C ALA A 707 -21.94 -54.20 -29.27
N GLU A 708 -22.68 -53.39 -30.02
CA GLU A 708 -22.70 -53.46 -31.48
C GLU A 708 -21.31 -53.14 -32.08
N ARG A 709 -20.60 -52.15 -31.52
CA ARG A 709 -19.25 -51.80 -31.97
C ARG A 709 -18.25 -52.95 -31.83
N LEU A 710 -18.38 -53.76 -30.77
CA LEU A 710 -17.51 -54.91 -30.52
C LEU A 710 -17.66 -56.02 -31.57
N THR A 711 -18.76 -56.04 -32.35
CA THR A 711 -18.96 -57.01 -33.44
C THR A 711 -17.83 -56.98 -34.46
N SER A 712 -17.23 -55.81 -34.71
CA SER A 712 -16.08 -55.66 -35.61
C SER A 712 -14.86 -56.48 -35.17
N LEU A 713 -14.67 -56.67 -33.86
CA LEU A 713 -13.54 -57.41 -33.28
C LEU A 713 -13.74 -58.93 -33.28
N LEU A 714 -14.94 -59.43 -33.60
CA LEU A 714 -15.22 -60.88 -33.66
C LEU A 714 -14.56 -61.58 -34.87
N SER A 715 -13.98 -60.81 -35.77
CA SER A 715 -13.20 -61.31 -36.91
C SER A 715 -11.70 -61.07 -36.77
N HIS A 716 -11.25 -60.61 -35.59
CA HIS A 716 -9.84 -60.27 -35.34
C HIS A 716 -8.94 -61.53 -35.42
N PRO A 717 -7.73 -61.43 -36.02
CA PRO A 717 -6.82 -62.58 -36.18
C PRO A 717 -6.34 -63.15 -34.84
N ASN A 718 -6.21 -62.32 -33.80
CA ASN A 718 -5.91 -62.78 -32.45
C ASN A 718 -7.16 -63.40 -31.79
N GLN A 719 -7.13 -64.71 -31.56
CA GLN A 719 -8.24 -65.46 -30.96
C GLN A 719 -8.64 -64.95 -29.56
N TRP A 720 -7.72 -64.35 -28.81
CA TRP A 720 -7.99 -63.83 -27.47
C TRP A 720 -8.73 -62.50 -27.50
N ILE A 721 -8.49 -61.67 -28.52
CA ILE A 721 -9.30 -60.47 -28.79
C ILE A 721 -10.72 -60.86 -29.16
N TYR A 722 -10.90 -61.91 -29.99
CA TYR A 722 -12.22 -62.48 -30.26
C TYR A 722 -12.91 -62.92 -28.96
N ARG A 723 -12.20 -63.65 -28.09
CA ARG A 723 -12.75 -64.14 -26.81
C ARG A 723 -13.16 -62.99 -25.89
N TYR A 724 -12.33 -61.96 -25.75
CA TYR A 724 -12.64 -60.76 -24.98
C TYR A 724 -13.88 -60.03 -25.56
N ALA A 725 -13.90 -59.77 -26.87
CA ALA A 725 -15.00 -59.07 -27.51
C ALA A 725 -16.33 -59.82 -27.39
N ALA A 726 -16.32 -61.15 -27.51
CA ALA A 726 -17.51 -61.98 -27.29
C ALA A 726 -18.01 -61.89 -25.84
N LEU A 727 -17.11 -62.01 -24.86
CA LEU A 727 -17.45 -61.91 -23.44
C LEU A 727 -18.02 -60.54 -23.07
N GLU A 728 -17.34 -59.46 -23.46
CA GLU A 728 -17.77 -58.08 -23.18
C GLU A 728 -19.11 -57.76 -23.85
N ARG A 729 -19.29 -58.16 -25.11
CA ARG A 729 -20.54 -57.92 -25.84
C ARG A 729 -21.72 -58.62 -25.16
N ASP A 730 -21.57 -59.89 -24.80
CA ASP A 730 -22.63 -60.66 -24.16
C ASP A 730 -22.97 -60.08 -22.76
N TYR A 731 -21.95 -59.61 -22.03
CA TYR A 731 -22.14 -58.89 -20.76
C TYR A 731 -22.92 -57.57 -20.93
N LEU A 732 -22.52 -56.74 -21.91
CA LEU A 732 -23.16 -55.44 -22.19
C LEU A 732 -24.62 -55.61 -22.62
N LEU A 733 -24.93 -56.61 -23.46
CA LEU A 733 -26.30 -56.91 -23.86
C LEU A 733 -27.17 -57.35 -22.67
N ALA A 734 -26.65 -58.26 -21.84
CA ALA A 734 -27.36 -58.72 -20.64
C ALA A 734 -27.56 -57.57 -19.63
N TRP A 735 -26.61 -56.65 -19.53
CA TRP A 735 -26.76 -55.45 -18.70
C TRP A 735 -27.80 -54.49 -19.29
N ALA A 736 -27.75 -54.23 -20.60
CA ALA A 736 -28.72 -53.39 -21.29
C ALA A 736 -30.16 -53.86 -21.12
N GLU A 737 -30.40 -55.17 -21.13
CA GLU A 737 -31.73 -55.75 -20.87
C GLU A 737 -32.22 -55.46 -19.45
N ARG A 738 -31.37 -55.67 -18.43
CA ARG A 738 -31.70 -55.37 -17.02
C ARG A 738 -32.00 -53.87 -16.85
N GLU A 739 -31.19 -53.04 -17.48
CA GLU A 739 -31.29 -51.59 -17.38
C GLU A 739 -32.53 -51.05 -18.10
N GLN A 740 -32.87 -51.60 -19.27
CA GLN A 740 -34.10 -51.25 -19.99
C GLN A 740 -35.36 -51.54 -19.16
N ILE A 741 -35.37 -52.63 -18.37
CA ILE A 741 -36.46 -52.93 -17.44
C ILE A 741 -36.51 -51.89 -16.30
N ARG A 742 -35.35 -51.50 -15.74
CA ARG A 742 -35.26 -50.49 -14.69
C ARG A 742 -35.75 -49.12 -15.19
N GLU A 743 -35.22 -48.65 -16.31
CA GLU A 743 -35.60 -47.39 -16.95
C GLU A 743 -37.10 -47.35 -17.30
N ALA A 744 -37.67 -48.46 -17.80
CA ALA A 744 -39.10 -48.57 -18.06
C ALA A 744 -39.95 -48.45 -16.77
N ASN A 745 -39.51 -49.08 -15.68
CA ASN A 745 -40.18 -48.99 -14.37
C ASN A 745 -40.09 -47.57 -13.78
N GLU A 746 -38.94 -46.91 -13.88
CA GLU A 746 -38.75 -45.51 -13.46
C GLU A 746 -39.61 -44.55 -14.29
N ALA A 747 -39.70 -44.75 -15.61
CA ALA A 747 -40.55 -43.95 -16.49
C ALA A 747 -42.05 -44.12 -16.19
N ILE A 748 -42.48 -45.30 -15.75
CA ILE A 748 -43.86 -45.54 -15.29
C ILE A 748 -44.13 -44.83 -13.96
N GLN A 749 -43.19 -44.90 -12.99
CA GLN A 749 -43.30 -44.18 -11.71
C GLN A 749 -43.32 -42.66 -11.89
N HIS A 750 -42.53 -42.11 -12.81
CA HIS A 750 -42.52 -40.68 -13.11
C HIS A 750 -43.78 -40.18 -13.84
N ARG A 751 -44.52 -41.06 -14.52
CA ARG A 751 -45.82 -40.74 -15.15
C ARG A 751 -47.02 -40.90 -14.21
N THR A 752 -46.83 -41.51 -13.04
CA THR A 752 -47.88 -41.78 -12.04
C THR A 752 -47.78 -40.91 -10.78
N LYS A 753 -46.72 -40.11 -10.67
CA LYS A 753 -46.65 -38.89 -9.84
C LYS A 753 -46.97 -37.69 -10.70
#